data_AF-A0A534W2Q8-F1
#
_entry.id   AF-A0A534W2Q8-F1
#
_cell.length_a   1.000
_cell.length_b   1.000
_cell.length_c   1.000
_cell.angle_alpha   90.00
_cell.angle_beta   90.00
_cell.angle_gamma   90.00
#
_symmetry.space_group_name_H-M   'P 1'
#
loop_
_entity.id
_entity.type
_entity.pdbx_description
1 polymer ?
#
loop_
_entity_poly.entity_id
_entity_poly.type
_entity_poly.pdbx_seq_one_letter_code
_entity_poly.pdbx_strand_id
1 'polypeptide(L)'
;MLHLAVWRRRVHPPKEGLARPRARLPPARPQDLPRGVRPARLQARRPRAEPLPAVARRQLAPEPHLAPERQAAAEPPRGALEPTRFHQARQIRRLRQRRPAPRRWQDQALRLRQCRPPERRARARVLHRLQARPRPLRHPRASPRRQRHRRALLRRPCRPRQPRSLPRRPRHRRALLARRPPRRRASLLRRARRPPALLLRLRPPAPLRLRQPKGCRPSRSAPSVPESPRSARSRWGSRAPPTARSRSRPRPGRSRRSRPTTRTSRSNGRPSARPPLGLTRAAAPPRPAAMQLPVLDRLILGAQKPSRYAGGELNAVHKRLDEVALRWGLAFPDTYEVGMSNVGFRLLYHALNERPEVACERFFMPWADMESALRAEGLPLFSIESRAPLRAFDVLGFTLQFELCYTTVLAMLELGGVPLATSERGRDDPLVLGGGPCAYNPEPVADFFDALVVGEGEEAIHEISNLVLDWKRSRGSRQDLLWHLAEIPGVYVPSLFRPRYGADRTLAALEPLKPGYETVVRRVIPDLNLVPQAEKPIVPFMQTVHDRLPLEIQRGCTRGCRFCQVGMITRPTRQRDPNQVRRIAEAGLEATGYEEVGFLSLSAGDYSCINGVLEDFFDEFGAENVGISLPSLRTETMNARLAEQIGRVRKSGFTVAPEAATERMRRVINKGNAEKDLLHAVDTIFQAGWDLVKFYFMIGLPTERDEDVRAIVQLCAEALRRGKKLNPRAGINVGVSTFCPKPFTPFQWDPMIPLEETRRKHGLLRDELRKLGPRYRDLHVKPHDARQGALEGALALGDRRLATAVLHAYRAGQRLDGWTEHFRLQAWHEAFARAEAEDGVGLAFFAHREKGKDEVLPFDHIDCEVTKPYLWKERVASLKEGATHDCAYGDERCTACGSCDYEVVDTIVYHPEDYTPQHLPAPPPLPEGHTMLRLRYAKEGSAVALSHLETMTALLRTFRRAKLSIPHTQGFHPKPRVSFGPACPVGTESEAEYLDLELHGTPAAGQVAERIRRELPEGFRLLSCEPAETAAESLSRTIRAIEYRVELPDGAPDVAERIAEFARRTEAAVLREREGKAPVRIDLKSALQSLAAAGPRELRFTLRAGETQATARPSELLSALFGPEWVRPGVARIVRENVVFGAPAPGR
;
A
#
# COMPACT_ATOMS: atom_id res chain seq x y z
N MET A 1 -0.40 -1.21 13.81
CA MET A 1 -1.55 -2.02 13.35
C MET A 1 -1.78 -1.78 11.86
N LEU A 2 -0.80 -2.14 11.02
CA LEU A 2 -0.73 -1.77 9.59
C LEU A 2 -1.04 -2.94 8.63
N HIS A 3 -1.63 -4.03 9.12
CA HIS A 3 -2.06 -5.13 8.25
C HIS A 3 -3.22 -4.69 7.33
N LEU A 4 -3.07 -5.02 6.05
CA LEU A 4 -3.91 -4.58 4.94
C LEU A 4 -5.37 -5.05 5.04
N ALA A 5 -6.28 -4.12 5.36
CA ALA A 5 -7.73 -4.32 5.23
C ALA A 5 -8.22 -4.07 3.78
N VAL A 6 -7.76 -4.88 2.81
CA VAL A 6 -8.14 -4.74 1.38
C VAL A 6 -9.64 -4.93 1.19
N TRP A 7 -10.38 -3.82 1.04
CA TRP A 7 -11.84 -3.86 0.93
C TRP A 7 -12.33 -3.81 -0.52
N ARG A 8 -12.62 -5.01 -1.07
CA ARG A 8 -13.17 -5.19 -2.43
C ARG A 8 -14.45 -4.36 -2.64
N ARG A 9 -14.39 -3.30 -3.45
CA ARG A 9 -15.58 -2.70 -4.08
C ARG A 9 -15.91 -3.44 -5.37
N ARG A 10 -17.00 -4.20 -5.41
CA ARG A 10 -17.70 -4.51 -6.67
C ARG A 10 -18.61 -3.34 -7.01
N VAL A 11 -18.54 -2.85 -8.25
CA VAL A 11 -19.38 -1.74 -8.73
C VAL A 11 -20.68 -2.32 -9.29
N HIS A 12 -21.81 -1.91 -8.72
CA HIS A 12 -23.13 -2.13 -9.32
C HIS A 12 -23.87 -0.78 -9.37
N PRO A 13 -24.41 -0.37 -10.52
CA PRO A 13 -25.13 0.89 -10.66
C PRO A 13 -26.55 0.79 -10.07
N PRO A 14 -27.07 1.86 -9.45
CA PRO A 14 -28.48 1.92 -9.07
C PRO A 14 -29.38 1.93 -10.32
N LYS A 15 -30.59 1.41 -10.18
CA LYS A 15 -31.69 1.60 -11.15
C LYS A 15 -32.65 2.63 -10.59
N GLU A 16 -33.06 3.59 -11.40
CA GLU A 16 -34.14 4.52 -11.06
C GLU A 16 -35.50 4.05 -11.63
N GLY A 17 -36.58 4.58 -11.06
CA GLY A 17 -37.91 4.54 -11.67
C GLY A 17 -39.06 4.49 -10.66
N LEU A 18 -39.74 5.62 -10.43
CA LEU A 18 -41.10 5.87 -10.95
C LEU A 18 -41.77 7.15 -10.39
N ALA A 19 -42.60 7.76 -11.25
CA ALA A 19 -43.78 8.59 -10.99
C ALA A 19 -43.71 9.87 -10.10
N ARG A 20 -44.05 11.02 -10.71
CA ARG A 20 -44.75 12.16 -10.06
C ARG A 20 -46.27 11.87 -10.02
N PRO A 21 -47.12 12.65 -9.30
CA PRO A 21 -47.74 13.81 -9.97
C PRO A 21 -48.17 15.02 -9.08
N ARG A 22 -48.11 16.24 -9.68
CA ARG A 22 -49.01 17.41 -9.47
C ARG A 22 -49.00 18.13 -8.08
N ALA A 23 -49.35 19.42 -7.95
CA ALA A 23 -49.46 20.55 -8.91
C ALA A 23 -49.71 21.91 -8.18
N ARG A 24 -49.38 23.05 -8.85
CA ARG A 24 -50.01 24.41 -8.74
C ARG A 24 -49.91 25.14 -7.36
N LEU A 25 -49.93 26.48 -7.21
CA LEU A 25 -50.08 27.68 -8.08
C LEU A 25 -49.18 28.85 -7.47
N PRO A 26 -49.23 30.17 -7.82
CA PRO A 26 -47.99 30.95 -8.05
C PRO A 26 -47.90 32.24 -7.14
N PRO A 27 -47.37 33.44 -7.53
CA PRO A 27 -46.47 34.20 -6.63
C PRO A 27 -46.95 35.62 -6.25
N ALA A 28 -46.16 36.32 -5.41
CA ALA A 28 -46.28 37.75 -5.16
C ALA A 28 -44.92 38.48 -5.35
N ARG A 29 -44.99 39.74 -5.76
CA ARG A 29 -43.91 40.76 -5.87
C ARG A 29 -44.42 42.04 -5.15
N PRO A 30 -43.73 43.20 -5.23
CA PRO A 30 -42.41 43.54 -4.67
C PRO A 30 -42.53 44.80 -3.76
N GLN A 31 -41.40 45.35 -3.27
CA GLN A 31 -41.14 46.75 -2.86
C GLN A 31 -39.74 46.76 -2.17
N ASP A 32 -38.89 47.80 -2.20
CA ASP A 32 -38.95 49.07 -2.94
C ASP A 32 -37.53 49.66 -3.20
N LEU A 33 -37.43 50.77 -3.97
CA LEU A 33 -36.20 51.53 -4.25
C LEU A 33 -36.38 53.05 -4.02
N PRO A 34 -35.36 53.73 -3.46
CA PRO A 34 -34.78 54.92 -4.13
C PRO A 34 -33.24 54.82 -4.25
N ARG A 35 -32.56 55.22 -5.35
CA ARG A 35 -32.30 56.59 -5.89
C ARG A 35 -31.52 57.48 -4.89
N GLY A 36 -30.36 58.09 -5.21
CA GLY A 36 -29.51 58.10 -6.43
C GLY A 36 -28.00 58.24 -6.05
N VAL A 37 -27.11 59.01 -6.70
CA VAL A 37 -27.19 59.93 -7.88
C VAL A 37 -25.84 59.85 -8.67
N ARG A 38 -25.26 60.95 -9.19
CA ARG A 38 -23.98 61.11 -9.96
C ARG A 38 -23.55 62.62 -9.94
N PRO A 39 -22.65 63.17 -10.80
CA PRO A 39 -21.37 62.72 -11.42
C PRO A 39 -20.20 63.75 -11.29
N ALA A 40 -18.94 63.34 -11.55
CA ALA A 40 -17.86 64.24 -12.03
C ALA A 40 -16.74 63.48 -12.82
N ARG A 41 -15.78 64.22 -13.39
CA ARG A 41 -15.36 64.13 -14.82
C ARG A 41 -13.86 64.48 -15.01
N LEU A 42 -13.33 64.32 -16.25
CA LEU A 42 -11.99 64.77 -16.75
C LEU A 42 -10.80 63.85 -16.34
N GLN A 43 -10.00 63.27 -17.27
CA GLN A 43 -8.87 63.79 -18.09
C GLN A 43 -7.59 64.11 -17.28
N ALA A 44 -6.33 63.86 -17.72
CA ALA A 44 -5.70 63.04 -18.79
C ALA A 44 -4.17 62.93 -18.47
N ARG A 45 -3.35 61.97 -18.95
CA ARG A 45 -2.65 61.93 -20.28
C ARG A 45 -1.75 60.65 -20.41
N ARG A 46 -1.21 60.41 -21.62
CA ARG A 46 -0.18 59.41 -22.06
C ARG A 46 1.23 60.07 -22.14
N PRO A 47 2.40 59.42 -22.47
CA PRO A 47 2.64 58.22 -23.33
C PRO A 47 3.79 57.22 -22.88
N ARG A 48 3.97 56.02 -23.49
CA ARG A 48 5.02 55.52 -24.47
C ARG A 48 6.51 55.86 -24.15
N ALA A 49 7.55 55.04 -24.41
CA ALA A 49 7.71 53.61 -24.82
C ALA A 49 9.21 53.12 -24.65
N GLU A 50 9.55 51.94 -25.22
CA GLU A 50 10.82 51.14 -25.27
C GLU A 50 12.10 51.88 -25.83
N PRO A 51 13.36 51.33 -25.90
CA PRO A 51 13.81 49.91 -25.88
C PRO A 51 15.21 49.55 -25.22
N LEU A 52 15.70 48.33 -25.52
CA LEU A 52 17.03 47.70 -25.24
C LEU A 52 18.24 48.36 -25.98
N PRO A 53 19.54 48.17 -25.58
CA PRO A 53 20.36 46.99 -25.95
C PRO A 53 21.47 46.57 -24.92
N ALA A 54 22.57 45.91 -25.34
CA ALA A 54 23.51 45.13 -24.50
C ALA A 54 24.98 45.05 -25.03
N VAL A 55 25.79 44.12 -24.47
CA VAL A 55 27.09 43.53 -24.95
C VAL A 55 28.43 44.17 -24.49
N ALA A 56 29.33 43.37 -23.88
CA ALA A 56 30.78 43.21 -24.22
C ALA A 56 31.59 42.36 -23.19
N ARG A 57 32.80 41.90 -23.58
CA ARG A 57 33.78 41.12 -22.78
C ARG A 57 35.17 41.81 -22.82
N ARG A 58 36.06 41.53 -21.85
CA ARG A 58 37.42 40.96 -22.10
C ARG A 58 38.19 40.59 -20.81
N GLN A 59 39.29 39.86 -21.00
CA GLN A 59 40.25 39.38 -19.99
C GLN A 59 41.62 40.08 -20.22
N LEU A 60 42.51 40.11 -19.22
CA LEU A 60 43.94 39.72 -19.30
C LEU A 60 44.69 39.94 -17.96
N ALA A 61 45.88 39.35 -17.83
CA ALA A 61 46.87 39.49 -16.75
C ALA A 61 48.11 40.28 -17.29
N PRO A 62 49.29 40.47 -16.62
CA PRO A 62 49.88 39.74 -15.49
C PRO A 62 50.64 40.57 -14.41
N GLU A 63 51.44 39.89 -13.59
CA GLU A 63 52.48 40.34 -12.63
C GLU A 63 53.76 40.94 -13.34
N PRO A 64 54.83 41.49 -12.68
CA PRO A 64 55.52 40.91 -11.50
C PRO A 64 56.39 41.81 -10.53
N HIS A 65 56.99 41.14 -9.51
CA HIS A 65 58.30 41.37 -8.83
C HIS A 65 58.66 42.68 -8.07
N LEU A 66 59.10 42.54 -6.79
CA LEU A 66 60.50 42.77 -6.32
C LEU A 66 60.70 42.43 -4.81
N ALA A 67 61.97 42.32 -4.35
CA ALA A 67 62.40 42.04 -2.96
C ALA A 67 63.75 42.72 -2.64
N PRO A 68 64.21 42.79 -1.37
CA PRO A 68 65.55 42.24 -1.05
C PRO A 68 65.83 41.76 0.41
N GLU A 69 66.70 40.72 0.53
CA GLU A 69 67.81 40.53 1.53
C GLU A 69 67.53 40.39 3.08
N ARG A 70 68.34 39.72 3.94
CA ARG A 70 69.62 38.95 3.83
C ARG A 70 69.90 37.99 5.03
N GLN A 71 70.58 36.84 4.77
CA GLN A 71 71.62 36.13 5.58
C GLN A 71 71.33 35.58 7.02
N ALA A 72 71.95 34.49 7.55
CA ALA A 72 72.84 33.43 6.99
C ALA A 72 73.03 32.18 7.91
N ALA A 73 73.52 31.06 7.32
CA ALA A 73 74.23 29.89 7.92
C ALA A 73 73.46 28.92 8.86
N ALA A 74 73.74 27.60 8.96
CA ALA A 74 74.77 26.72 8.35
C ALA A 74 74.24 25.28 8.05
N GLU A 75 75.08 24.40 7.47
CA GLU A 75 74.74 23.08 6.88
C GLU A 75 75.80 21.99 7.21
N PRO A 76 75.60 20.68 6.85
CA PRO A 76 74.37 19.95 6.54
C PRO A 76 74.20 18.73 7.52
N PRO A 77 74.53 17.42 7.30
CA PRO A 77 74.74 16.58 6.09
C PRO A 77 73.75 15.38 5.90
N ARG A 78 73.34 15.18 4.63
CA ARG A 78 73.03 13.94 3.86
C ARG A 78 72.50 12.67 4.58
N GLY A 79 71.39 12.04 4.13
CA GLY A 79 70.46 12.40 3.04
C GLY A 79 69.64 11.22 2.47
N ALA A 80 68.78 11.52 1.48
CA ALA A 80 67.99 10.61 0.62
C ALA A 80 66.92 9.69 1.29
N LEU A 81 65.70 9.50 0.77
CA LEU A 81 64.99 10.09 -0.39
C LEU A 81 63.45 9.99 -0.14
N GLU A 82 62.66 10.94 -0.67
CA GLU A 82 61.18 10.94 -0.70
C GLU A 82 60.63 10.18 -1.96
N PRO A 83 59.30 9.99 -2.22
CA PRO A 83 58.07 10.59 -1.66
C PRO A 83 57.08 9.56 -1.03
N THR A 84 56.04 9.84 -0.22
CA THR A 84 54.98 10.89 -0.15
C THR A 84 53.95 10.86 -1.30
N ARG A 85 52.66 11.17 -1.12
CA ARG A 85 51.73 11.29 0.04
C ARG A 85 50.28 11.29 -0.50
N PHE A 86 49.30 10.79 0.26
CA PHE A 86 48.03 11.50 0.53
C PHE A 86 47.19 10.74 1.58
N HIS A 87 47.07 11.30 2.79
CA HIS A 87 46.36 10.65 3.90
C HIS A 87 45.95 11.70 4.95
N GLN A 88 44.71 12.22 4.86
CA GLN A 88 44.16 13.17 5.85
C GLN A 88 42.66 12.97 6.04
N ALA A 89 42.30 12.31 7.14
CA ALA A 89 40.95 12.27 7.70
C ALA A 89 41.05 12.21 9.24
N ARG A 90 41.43 13.33 9.88
CA ARG A 90 41.60 13.40 11.36
C ARG A 90 41.49 14.78 12.00
N GLN A 91 40.52 15.56 11.53
CA GLN A 91 39.81 16.58 12.32
C GLN A 91 38.32 16.18 12.25
N ILE A 92 37.53 16.12 13.32
CA ILE A 92 37.40 17.05 14.45
C ILE A 92 37.54 16.31 15.80
N ARG A 93 38.57 16.63 16.61
CA ARG A 93 38.66 16.17 18.02
C ARG A 93 39.56 17.03 18.92
N ARG A 94 39.56 18.36 18.75
CA ARG A 94 40.48 19.30 19.46
C ARG A 94 39.88 20.65 19.89
N LEU A 95 38.62 20.67 20.34
CA LEU A 95 38.05 21.79 21.12
C LEU A 95 37.50 21.31 22.48
N ARG A 96 38.39 20.77 23.33
CA ARG A 96 38.16 20.61 24.78
C ARG A 96 39.46 20.92 25.53
N GLN A 97 39.32 21.47 26.75
CA GLN A 97 40.36 21.80 27.75
C GLN A 97 41.18 23.10 27.54
N ARG A 98 40.72 24.18 28.18
CA ARG A 98 41.54 24.93 29.16
C ARG A 98 40.85 24.88 30.54
N ARG A 99 41.66 25.01 31.60
CA ARG A 99 41.44 24.67 33.03
C ARG A 99 40.59 25.73 33.80
N PRO A 100 40.22 25.56 35.10
CA PRO A 100 40.69 24.58 36.11
C PRO A 100 39.59 23.85 36.94
N ALA A 101 40.01 23.12 37.97
CA ALA A 101 39.19 22.35 38.91
C ALA A 101 39.58 22.64 40.38
N PRO A 102 38.74 22.22 41.35
CA PRO A 102 39.26 21.48 42.51
C PRO A 102 38.39 20.22 42.81
N ARG A 103 38.95 19.00 42.86
CA ARG A 103 39.66 18.28 43.94
C ARG A 103 38.77 17.20 44.60
N ARG A 104 39.40 16.11 45.07
CA ARG A 104 38.76 14.87 45.57
C ARG A 104 38.36 14.97 47.05
N TRP A 105 37.49 14.07 47.49
CA TRP A 105 37.68 13.24 48.71
C TRP A 105 36.96 11.88 48.54
N GLN A 106 37.25 10.92 49.43
CA GLN A 106 36.77 9.52 49.39
C GLN A 106 35.97 9.17 50.65
N ASP A 107 35.20 8.07 50.55
CA ASP A 107 34.75 7.14 51.59
C ASP A 107 34.20 7.68 52.93
N GLN A 108 32.91 7.41 53.19
CA GLN A 108 32.46 6.65 54.37
C GLN A 108 30.98 6.25 54.29
N ALA A 109 30.55 5.34 55.17
CA ALA A 109 29.22 4.72 55.17
C ALA A 109 28.40 5.02 56.45
N LEU A 110 27.10 4.71 56.39
CA LEU A 110 26.17 4.56 57.53
C LEU A 110 25.93 5.78 58.46
N ARG A 111 24.76 6.44 58.32
CA ARG A 111 23.67 6.42 59.35
C ARG A 111 22.43 7.29 59.00
N LEU A 112 21.28 6.61 58.94
CA LEU A 112 19.96 6.93 59.53
C LEU A 112 19.50 8.38 59.84
N ARG A 113 18.24 8.65 59.43
CA ARG A 113 17.16 9.53 59.97
C ARG A 113 16.76 10.82 59.20
N GLN A 114 15.53 10.77 58.69
CA GLN A 114 14.42 11.73 58.89
C GLN A 114 14.71 13.25 58.89
N CYS A 115 14.08 13.97 57.95
CA CYS A 115 13.18 15.08 58.30
C CYS A 115 12.18 15.44 57.16
N ARG A 116 11.26 16.37 57.42
CA ARG A 116 10.16 16.82 56.54
C ARG A 116 10.46 18.18 55.85
N PRO A 117 9.70 18.59 54.81
CA PRO A 117 10.02 19.77 53.99
C PRO A 117 9.75 21.13 54.68
N PRO A 118 10.36 22.22 54.19
CA PRO A 118 10.16 23.58 54.70
C PRO A 118 8.86 24.23 54.20
N GLU A 119 8.40 25.29 54.88
CA GLU A 119 7.11 25.95 54.64
C GLU A 119 7.18 27.48 54.89
N ARG A 120 6.45 28.27 54.07
CA ARG A 120 6.00 29.68 54.27
C ARG A 120 7.02 30.83 54.41
N ARG A 121 6.73 31.94 53.69
CA ARG A 121 6.14 33.23 54.18
C ARG A 121 6.10 34.21 52.98
N ALA A 122 5.32 35.31 52.92
CA ALA A 122 4.42 36.01 53.85
C ALA A 122 3.15 36.49 53.08
N ARG A 123 2.22 37.36 53.53
CA ARG A 123 2.09 38.15 54.79
C ARG A 123 0.67 38.01 55.41
N ALA A 124 -0.02 39.07 55.89
CA ALA A 124 -1.27 38.92 56.68
C ALA A 124 -2.10 40.22 56.88
N ARG A 125 -3.31 40.06 57.49
CA ARG A 125 -4.28 41.05 58.08
C ARG A 125 -5.45 41.44 57.12
N VAL A 126 -6.70 41.74 57.56
CA VAL A 126 -7.29 41.95 58.92
C VAL A 126 -8.83 41.68 59.01
N LEU A 127 -9.42 41.69 60.23
CA LEU A 127 -10.86 41.80 60.64
C LEU A 127 -11.91 40.66 60.40
N HIS A 128 -12.12 39.86 61.47
CA HIS A 128 -13.36 39.62 62.26
C HIS A 128 -14.78 39.29 61.69
N ARG A 129 -15.44 38.34 62.41
CA ARG A 129 -16.91 38.04 62.56
C ARG A 129 -17.60 37.32 61.37
N LEU A 130 -18.51 36.32 61.56
CA LEU A 130 -19.00 35.56 62.74
C LEU A 130 -19.59 34.19 62.28
N GLN A 131 -19.37 33.10 63.06
CA GLN A 131 -20.24 31.91 63.37
C GLN A 131 -21.05 31.17 62.25
N ALA A 132 -21.42 29.87 62.33
CA ALA A 132 -20.98 28.70 63.12
C ALA A 132 -21.58 27.37 62.56
N ARG A 133 -21.15 26.21 63.08
CA ARG A 133 -21.85 24.88 63.00
C ARG A 133 -22.95 24.80 64.12
N PRO A 134 -23.82 23.76 64.29
CA PRO A 134 -23.76 22.35 63.83
C PRO A 134 -25.12 21.62 63.53
N ARG A 135 -25.08 20.28 63.57
CA ARG A 135 -26.17 19.25 63.67
C ARG A 135 -26.95 19.30 65.02
N PRO A 136 -27.98 18.45 65.33
CA PRO A 136 -29.11 17.87 64.55
C PRO A 136 -30.48 17.77 65.34
N LEU A 137 -31.47 17.03 64.79
CA LEU A 137 -32.60 16.28 65.44
C LEU A 137 -33.98 16.94 65.76
N ARG A 138 -35.04 16.21 65.32
CA ARG A 138 -36.43 16.05 65.84
C ARG A 138 -37.44 17.23 65.89
N HIS A 139 -38.52 17.11 65.07
CA HIS A 139 -39.98 17.13 65.35
C HIS A 139 -40.63 18.04 66.45
N PRO A 140 -41.96 18.39 66.42
CA PRO A 140 -43.07 17.76 65.64
C PRO A 140 -44.17 18.68 65.01
N ARG A 141 -45.05 18.05 64.19
CA ARG A 141 -46.52 18.30 63.97
C ARG A 141 -47.08 19.70 63.63
N ALA A 142 -47.76 19.77 62.47
CA ALA A 142 -49.20 20.08 62.35
C ALA A 142 -49.79 19.53 61.03
N SER A 143 -51.11 19.41 60.91
CA SER A 143 -51.85 19.00 59.68
C SER A 143 -53.31 19.44 59.77
N PRO A 144 -54.08 19.46 58.67
CA PRO A 144 -55.24 18.54 58.65
C PRO A 144 -55.69 18.00 57.28
N ARG A 145 -55.97 16.68 57.25
CA ARG A 145 -57.17 16.02 56.64
C ARG A 145 -57.25 15.94 55.08
N ARG A 146 -57.92 14.94 54.45
CA ARG A 146 -58.79 13.84 54.96
C ARG A 146 -58.82 12.61 54.00
N GLN A 147 -58.67 11.38 54.56
CA GLN A 147 -59.25 10.07 54.13
C GLN A 147 -58.93 9.50 52.72
N ARG A 148 -58.89 8.18 52.41
CA ARG A 148 -59.00 6.82 53.07
C ARG A 148 -58.43 5.82 52.00
N HIS A 149 -58.15 4.51 52.12
CA HIS A 149 -58.06 3.36 53.07
C HIS A 149 -57.17 2.29 52.32
N ARG A 150 -57.01 0.95 52.46
CA ARG A 150 -57.09 -0.27 53.34
C ARG A 150 -56.44 -1.37 52.44
N ARG A 151 -55.72 -2.46 52.78
CA ARG A 151 -55.02 -3.14 53.92
C ARG A 151 -53.87 -3.98 53.23
N ALA A 152 -52.80 -4.53 53.81
CA ALA A 152 -52.53 -5.32 55.02
C ALA A 152 -53.10 -6.79 54.94
N LEU A 153 -52.44 -7.90 55.35
CA LEU A 153 -51.43 -8.18 56.39
C LEU A 153 -50.64 -9.51 56.16
N LEU A 154 -49.37 -9.58 56.65
CA LEU A 154 -48.66 -10.73 57.33
C LEU A 154 -48.55 -12.13 56.61
N ARG A 155 -47.68 -13.12 56.97
CA ARG A 155 -46.63 -13.33 58.02
C ARG A 155 -45.49 -14.29 57.52
N ARG A 156 -44.49 -14.59 58.37
CA ARG A 156 -43.25 -15.45 58.15
C ARG A 156 -43.44 -16.89 58.75
N PRO A 157 -42.45 -17.85 58.89
CA PRO A 157 -40.97 -17.82 58.69
C PRO A 157 -40.18 -19.12 58.24
N CYS A 158 -38.83 -19.00 58.21
CA CYS A 158 -37.73 -20.00 58.43
C CYS A 158 -37.35 -21.17 57.46
N ARG A 159 -36.19 -20.99 56.77
CA ARG A 159 -34.90 -21.75 56.75
C ARG A 159 -34.77 -23.13 57.48
N PRO A 160 -33.72 -23.99 57.18
CA PRO A 160 -32.92 -24.18 55.93
C PRO A 160 -32.39 -25.64 55.63
N ARG A 161 -31.55 -25.78 54.58
CA ARG A 161 -30.49 -26.82 54.30
C ARG A 161 -30.83 -28.13 53.52
N GLN A 162 -29.73 -28.73 53.03
CA GLN A 162 -29.52 -29.84 52.06
C GLN A 162 -29.57 -31.25 52.74
N PRO A 163 -29.52 -32.44 52.04
CA PRO A 163 -28.80 -32.75 50.79
C PRO A 163 -29.45 -33.74 49.78
N ARG A 164 -28.64 -34.29 48.86
CA ARG A 164 -29.00 -35.25 47.78
C ARG A 164 -29.25 -36.68 48.29
N SER A 165 -30.27 -37.38 47.76
CA SER A 165 -30.10 -38.60 46.91
C SER A 165 -31.43 -39.31 46.57
N LEU A 166 -31.44 -40.08 45.48
CA LEU A 166 -32.48 -41.03 45.06
C LEU A 166 -32.43 -42.31 45.93
N PRO A 167 -33.54 -43.05 46.18
CA PRO A 167 -34.04 -44.01 45.18
C PRO A 167 -35.54 -44.43 45.18
N ARG A 168 -35.96 -45.02 44.03
CA ARG A 168 -36.95 -46.10 43.79
C ARG A 168 -38.32 -46.17 44.53
N ARG A 169 -39.40 -46.10 43.72
CA ARG A 169 -40.49 -47.11 43.50
C ARG A 169 -40.80 -48.13 44.61
N PRO A 170 -42.09 -48.48 44.91
CA PRO A 170 -42.82 -49.37 43.95
C PRO A 170 -44.39 -49.44 43.96
N ARG A 171 -44.94 -50.02 42.86
CA ARG A 171 -46.19 -50.86 42.76
C ARG A 171 -47.57 -50.15 42.95
N HIS A 172 -48.74 -50.70 42.54
CA HIS A 172 -49.13 -52.02 41.96
C HIS A 172 -50.26 -51.87 40.88
N ARG A 173 -50.28 -52.65 39.77
CA ARG A 173 -51.19 -53.79 39.34
C ARG A 173 -52.69 -53.42 39.11
N ARG A 174 -53.51 -54.10 38.29
CA ARG A 174 -53.52 -55.31 37.38
C ARG A 174 -54.46 -54.94 36.18
N ALA A 175 -54.78 -55.65 35.09
CA ALA A 175 -54.46 -56.90 34.34
C ALA A 175 -54.69 -56.54 32.83
N LEU A 176 -54.22 -57.17 31.73
CA LEU A 176 -53.79 -58.51 31.27
C LEU A 176 -54.82 -59.40 30.55
N LEU A 177 -54.68 -59.46 29.21
CA LEU A 177 -54.70 -60.67 28.37
C LEU A 177 -53.92 -60.40 27.06
N ALA A 178 -53.31 -61.40 26.43
CA ALA A 178 -52.56 -61.25 25.15
C ALA A 178 -52.17 -62.60 24.49
N ARG A 179 -52.05 -62.64 23.15
CA ARG A 179 -51.31 -63.67 22.37
C ARG A 179 -50.85 -63.14 20.98
N ARG A 180 -49.97 -63.91 20.31
CA ARG A 180 -49.33 -63.72 18.98
C ARG A 180 -49.54 -65.05 18.16
N PRO A 181 -48.84 -65.46 17.04
CA PRO A 181 -47.73 -64.89 16.26
C PRO A 181 -47.88 -64.94 14.68
N PRO A 182 -46.99 -65.51 13.81
CA PRO A 182 -46.05 -64.68 13.01
C PRO A 182 -45.80 -65.00 11.50
N ARG A 183 -45.10 -64.07 10.81
CA ARG A 183 -44.05 -64.27 9.75
C ARG A 183 -44.39 -64.78 8.31
N ARG A 184 -43.64 -64.19 7.35
CA ARG A 184 -43.06 -64.71 6.06
C ARG A 184 -43.86 -64.72 4.72
N ARG A 185 -43.19 -64.13 3.69
CA ARG A 185 -42.98 -64.55 2.27
C ARG A 185 -44.16 -64.70 1.27
N ALA A 186 -43.85 -64.31 0.00
CA ALA A 186 -44.57 -64.60 -1.27
C ALA A 186 -45.96 -63.96 -1.42
N SER A 187 -46.58 -63.81 -2.61
CA SER A 187 -46.28 -64.24 -4.01
C SER A 187 -46.20 -63.00 -4.96
N LEU A 188 -45.44 -62.95 -6.08
CA LEU A 188 -45.50 -63.68 -7.38
C LEU A 188 -46.80 -63.42 -8.18
N LEU A 189 -46.85 -63.16 -9.51
CA LEU A 189 -45.83 -62.98 -10.57
C LEU A 189 -46.46 -62.40 -11.88
N ARG A 190 -45.67 -61.63 -12.68
CA ARG A 190 -45.77 -61.45 -14.18
C ARG A 190 -47.07 -60.80 -14.72
N ARG A 191 -47.18 -60.27 -15.96
CA ARG A 191 -46.33 -59.87 -17.13
C ARG A 191 -47.23 -58.88 -17.92
N ALA A 192 -46.83 -57.83 -18.66
CA ALA A 192 -45.57 -57.23 -19.11
C ALA A 192 -45.80 -55.68 -19.20
N ARG A 193 -44.92 -54.76 -19.64
CA ARG A 193 -43.62 -54.77 -20.35
C ARG A 193 -42.57 -53.93 -19.60
N ARG A 194 -41.30 -53.99 -20.05
CA ARG A 194 -40.08 -53.27 -19.59
C ARG A 194 -39.10 -53.21 -20.80
N PRO A 195 -37.97 -52.47 -20.80
CA PRO A 195 -37.18 -51.91 -19.67
C PRO A 195 -36.81 -50.40 -19.91
N PRO A 196 -35.75 -49.83 -19.31
CA PRO A 196 -35.54 -49.60 -17.87
C PRO A 196 -35.16 -48.14 -17.52
N ALA A 197 -34.97 -47.86 -16.23
CA ALA A 197 -34.10 -46.79 -15.75
C ALA A 197 -33.24 -47.31 -14.58
N LEU A 198 -31.94 -46.98 -14.55
CA LEU A 198 -31.21 -46.52 -13.35
C LEU A 198 -29.75 -46.11 -13.63
N LEU A 199 -29.27 -45.18 -12.80
CA LEU A 199 -27.88 -44.88 -12.40
C LEU A 199 -26.70 -45.52 -13.16
N LEU A 200 -25.84 -44.68 -13.75
CA LEU A 200 -24.38 -44.86 -13.68
C LEU A 200 -23.62 -43.52 -13.84
N ARG A 201 -22.41 -43.47 -13.29
CA ARG A 201 -21.44 -42.38 -13.51
C ARG A 201 -20.95 -42.42 -14.96
N LEU A 202 -20.73 -41.27 -15.59
CA LEU A 202 -19.84 -41.16 -16.76
C LEU A 202 -18.88 -39.96 -16.66
N ARG A 203 -17.76 -40.10 -17.37
CA ARG A 203 -16.63 -39.17 -17.48
C ARG A 203 -16.62 -38.56 -18.91
N PRO A 204 -15.81 -37.53 -19.21
CA PRO A 204 -15.75 -36.93 -20.55
C PRO A 204 -15.21 -37.89 -21.63
N PRO A 205 -15.44 -37.59 -22.92
CA PRO A 205 -14.89 -38.33 -24.06
C PRO A 205 -13.36 -38.15 -24.20
N ALA A 206 -12.73 -38.97 -25.04
CA ALA A 206 -11.29 -39.25 -25.04
C ALA A 206 -10.62 -39.14 -26.42
N PRO A 207 -9.27 -39.02 -26.48
CA PRO A 207 -8.49 -39.18 -27.70
C PRO A 207 -8.32 -40.66 -28.12
N LEU A 208 -7.66 -40.87 -29.27
CA LEU A 208 -7.59 -42.15 -30.00
C LEU A 208 -6.55 -43.17 -29.47
N ARG A 209 -6.64 -44.40 -30.02
CA ARG A 209 -5.95 -45.63 -29.58
C ARG A 209 -4.55 -45.79 -30.22
N LEU A 210 -3.67 -46.61 -29.62
CA LEU A 210 -3.43 -48.00 -30.09
C LEU A 210 -2.46 -48.87 -29.23
N ARG A 211 -2.84 -50.15 -29.13
CA ARG A 211 -2.07 -51.38 -28.80
C ARG A 211 -1.54 -51.62 -27.37
N GLN A 212 -1.28 -52.91 -27.16
CA GLN A 212 -1.03 -53.72 -25.94
C GLN A 212 0.06 -54.79 -26.36
N PRO A 213 0.60 -55.74 -25.54
CA PRO A 213 -0.17 -56.60 -24.58
C PRO A 213 0.55 -57.17 -23.31
N LYS A 214 -0.27 -57.68 -22.35
CA LYS A 214 -0.01 -58.79 -21.36
C LYS A 214 1.16 -58.64 -20.33
N GLY A 215 1.09 -59.22 -19.12
CA GLY A 215 -0.03 -59.89 -18.42
C GLY A 215 0.31 -60.55 -17.06
N CYS A 216 -0.73 -60.83 -16.25
CA CYS A 216 -0.78 -61.73 -15.08
C CYS A 216 -0.04 -61.39 -13.74
N ARG A 217 -0.41 -62.15 -12.70
CA ARG A 217 -0.13 -62.06 -11.23
C ARG A 217 0.12 -63.50 -10.69
N PRO A 218 0.28 -63.76 -9.37
CA PRO A 218 1.21 -63.25 -8.34
C PRO A 218 1.91 -64.42 -7.55
N SER A 219 2.78 -64.15 -6.56
CA SER A 219 2.88 -64.93 -5.29
C SER A 219 3.93 -64.35 -4.30
N ARG A 220 4.59 -65.17 -3.46
CA ARG A 220 5.23 -64.81 -2.17
C ARG A 220 6.71 -65.26 -2.07
N SER A 221 7.38 -64.75 -1.02
CA SER A 221 8.53 -65.32 -0.27
C SER A 221 9.94 -65.34 -0.89
N ALA A 222 10.94 -65.16 -0.01
CA ALA A 222 12.38 -65.42 -0.20
C ALA A 222 12.72 -66.79 0.48
N PRO A 223 13.94 -67.40 0.39
CA PRO A 223 15.25 -66.79 0.77
C PRO A 223 16.54 -67.25 0.01
N SER A 224 17.71 -66.82 0.51
CA SER A 224 19.06 -67.46 0.53
C SER A 224 19.86 -67.81 -0.75
N VAL A 225 20.81 -66.93 -1.15
CA VAL A 225 22.29 -66.96 -0.88
C VAL A 225 22.91 -68.36 -0.60
N PRO A 226 24.03 -68.82 -1.25
CA PRO A 226 25.40 -68.23 -1.25
C PRO A 226 26.04 -68.08 -2.66
N GLU A 227 27.29 -67.63 -2.92
CA GLU A 227 28.59 -67.63 -2.17
C GLU A 227 29.42 -66.31 -2.25
N SER A 228 30.64 -66.33 -1.68
CA SER A 228 31.66 -65.25 -1.70
C SER A 228 33.07 -65.84 -1.53
N PRO A 229 34.18 -65.11 -1.80
CA PRO A 229 34.80 -64.35 -0.68
C PRO A 229 35.54 -63.03 -1.02
N ARG A 230 35.50 -62.10 -0.05
CA ARG A 230 36.58 -61.23 0.54
C ARG A 230 37.77 -60.81 -0.36
N SER A 231 38.26 -59.56 -0.38
CA SER A 231 38.25 -58.42 0.58
C SER A 231 38.46 -57.07 -0.19
N ALA A 232 38.82 -55.87 0.31
CA ALA A 232 39.28 -55.35 1.62
C ALA A 232 38.77 -53.90 1.87
N ARG A 233 39.54 -52.99 2.52
CA ARG A 233 39.14 -51.61 2.90
C ARG A 233 40.31 -50.61 3.07
N SER A 234 39.95 -49.31 3.18
CA SER A 234 40.66 -48.20 3.87
C SER A 234 41.72 -47.42 3.06
N ARG A 235 42.08 -46.16 3.37
CA ARG A 235 41.42 -45.01 4.07
C ARG A 235 42.19 -43.72 3.73
N TRP A 236 41.49 -42.58 3.66
CA TRP A 236 41.93 -41.18 3.94
C TRP A 236 43.44 -40.82 3.89
N GLY A 237 43.81 -39.89 2.99
CA GLY A 237 45.10 -39.17 2.97
C GLY A 237 44.91 -37.77 2.33
N SER A 238 45.83 -36.81 2.56
CA SER A 238 45.64 -35.41 2.16
C SER A 238 46.89 -34.74 1.58
N ARG A 239 46.70 -33.56 0.95
CA ARG A 239 47.69 -32.63 0.34
C ARG A 239 48.19 -33.01 -1.08
N ALA A 240 48.79 -32.00 -1.74
CA ALA A 240 49.30 -31.95 -3.12
C ALA A 240 50.77 -31.44 -3.09
N PRO A 241 51.50 -31.15 -4.21
CA PRO A 241 51.28 -31.32 -5.66
C PRO A 241 52.41 -32.26 -6.22
N PRO A 242 53.18 -32.06 -7.34
CA PRO A 242 53.05 -31.24 -8.57
C PRO A 242 53.47 -31.96 -9.91
N THR A 243 53.50 -31.19 -11.02
CA THR A 243 54.23 -31.45 -12.31
C THR A 243 53.82 -32.64 -13.21
N ALA A 244 54.13 -32.72 -14.52
CA ALA A 244 54.23 -31.71 -15.62
C ALA A 244 54.41 -32.41 -17.01
N ARG A 245 54.21 -31.66 -18.12
CA ARG A 245 54.62 -31.97 -19.54
C ARG A 245 53.84 -33.11 -20.27
N SER A 246 53.77 -33.20 -21.62
CA SER A 246 53.82 -32.19 -22.73
C SER A 246 53.53 -32.82 -24.13
N ARG A 247 53.15 -31.99 -25.13
CA ARG A 247 53.23 -32.24 -26.62
C ARG A 247 52.23 -33.30 -27.19
N SER A 248 51.83 -33.35 -28.49
CA SER A 248 52.07 -32.50 -29.70
C SER A 248 50.96 -32.64 -30.79
N ARG A 249 51.02 -31.83 -31.86
CA ARG A 249 50.15 -31.71 -33.08
C ARG A 249 50.64 -32.61 -34.26
N PRO A 250 49.96 -32.81 -35.44
CA PRO A 250 49.49 -31.78 -36.42
C PRO A 250 48.20 -32.08 -37.27
N ARG A 251 48.07 -31.53 -38.51
CA ARG A 251 46.85 -31.33 -39.38
C ARG A 251 46.97 -31.92 -40.82
N PRO A 252 45.88 -31.94 -41.64
CA PRO A 252 45.65 -31.04 -42.82
C PRO A 252 44.21 -30.38 -42.82
N GLY A 253 43.60 -29.74 -43.85
CA GLY A 253 44.02 -29.12 -45.15
C GLY A 253 42.87 -28.84 -46.17
N ARG A 254 43.05 -27.88 -47.12
CA ARG A 254 42.25 -27.56 -48.38
C ARG A 254 40.83 -26.88 -48.27
N SER A 255 40.30 -26.08 -49.25
CA SER A 255 40.88 -25.29 -50.40
C SER A 255 39.88 -24.37 -51.20
N ARG A 256 40.38 -23.23 -51.78
CA ARG A 256 39.86 -22.40 -52.94
C ARG A 256 38.51 -21.64 -52.76
N ARG A 257 38.12 -20.54 -53.46
CA ARG A 257 38.57 -19.65 -54.61
C ARG A 257 38.01 -18.19 -54.32
N SER A 258 37.96 -17.07 -55.08
CA SER A 258 38.39 -16.48 -56.40
C SER A 258 38.23 -14.91 -56.36
N ARG A 259 38.47 -14.15 -57.47
CA ARG A 259 38.23 -12.67 -57.67
C ARG A 259 37.97 -12.34 -59.17
N PRO A 260 37.42 -11.15 -59.55
CA PRO A 260 38.23 -10.15 -60.31
C PRO A 260 37.91 -8.63 -60.00
N THR A 261 38.34 -7.70 -60.89
CA THR A 261 38.45 -6.20 -60.78
C THR A 261 37.40 -5.44 -61.66
N THR A 262 37.23 -4.09 -61.74
CA THR A 262 38.16 -2.92 -61.91
C THR A 262 37.58 -1.51 -61.58
N ARG A 263 38.47 -0.53 -61.23
CA ARG A 263 38.57 0.96 -61.54
C ARG A 263 37.31 1.79 -61.97
N THR A 264 37.11 3.11 -61.68
CA THR A 264 38.03 4.28 -61.54
C THR A 264 37.52 5.50 -60.67
N SER A 265 38.43 6.13 -59.90
CA SER A 265 38.46 7.58 -59.44
C SER A 265 37.32 8.12 -58.55
N ARG A 266 37.42 9.23 -57.77
CA ARG A 266 38.40 10.35 -57.64
C ARG A 266 38.42 10.85 -56.14
N SER A 267 39.47 11.57 -55.69
CA SER A 267 39.55 12.53 -54.53
C SER A 267 38.72 12.29 -53.22
N ASN A 268 39.20 12.34 -51.97
CA ASN A 268 40.39 13.00 -51.37
C ASN A 268 40.74 12.43 -49.96
N GLY A 269 42.01 12.60 -49.55
CA GLY A 269 42.43 12.88 -48.15
C GLY A 269 42.15 11.87 -47.01
N ARG A 270 43.13 11.03 -46.66
CA ARG A 270 43.34 10.51 -45.29
C ARG A 270 44.84 10.41 -44.94
N PRO A 271 45.26 10.72 -43.70
CA PRO A 271 46.66 10.61 -43.26
C PRO A 271 47.07 9.17 -42.89
N SER A 272 48.35 8.99 -42.57
CA SER A 272 49.03 7.69 -42.49
C SER A 272 48.93 6.95 -41.14
N ALA A 273 49.31 5.67 -41.17
CA ALA A 273 49.56 4.80 -40.01
C ALA A 273 50.82 5.27 -39.20
N ARG A 274 51.22 4.72 -38.04
CA ARG A 274 50.97 3.41 -37.36
C ARG A 274 51.51 3.46 -35.89
N PRO A 275 51.57 2.34 -35.15
CA PRO A 275 50.59 1.76 -34.21
C PRO A 275 50.78 2.25 -32.73
N PRO A 276 50.08 1.69 -31.72
CA PRO A 276 50.66 0.54 -30.99
C PRO A 276 49.66 -0.50 -30.40
N LEU A 277 50.24 -1.64 -29.99
CA LEU A 277 49.86 -2.56 -28.89
C LEU A 277 48.37 -2.70 -28.50
N GLY A 278 47.77 -3.83 -28.86
CA GLY A 278 46.44 -4.23 -28.39
C GLY A 278 46.45 -4.91 -27.03
N LEU A 279 45.89 -4.25 -26.01
CA LEU A 279 45.35 -4.93 -24.83
C LEU A 279 43.96 -5.50 -25.18
N THR A 280 43.76 -6.81 -25.03
CA THR A 280 42.45 -7.45 -25.20
C THR A 280 41.54 -7.06 -24.03
N ARG A 281 40.86 -5.93 -24.19
CA ARG A 281 39.77 -5.47 -23.32
C ARG A 281 38.71 -6.57 -23.29
N ALA A 282 38.52 -7.21 -22.13
CA ALA A 282 37.43 -8.15 -21.95
C ALA A 282 36.11 -7.44 -22.29
N ALA A 283 35.33 -8.03 -23.19
CA ALA A 283 34.05 -7.46 -23.55
C ALA A 283 33.11 -7.54 -22.35
N ALA A 284 32.62 -6.38 -21.90
CA ALA A 284 31.50 -6.36 -20.97
C ALA A 284 30.31 -7.12 -21.60
N PRO A 285 29.45 -7.78 -20.79
CA PRO A 285 28.25 -8.40 -21.32
C PRO A 285 27.43 -7.37 -22.11
N PRO A 286 26.78 -7.76 -23.22
CA PRO A 286 25.99 -6.83 -24.00
C PRO A 286 24.94 -6.18 -23.09
N ARG A 287 24.90 -4.84 -23.08
CA ARG A 287 23.81 -4.08 -22.46
C ARG A 287 22.48 -4.69 -22.93
N PRO A 288 21.48 -4.87 -22.06
CA PRO A 288 20.19 -5.41 -22.49
C PRO A 288 19.70 -4.60 -23.69
N ALA A 289 19.37 -5.30 -24.78
CA ALA A 289 18.85 -4.65 -25.97
C ALA A 289 17.67 -3.77 -25.58
N ALA A 290 17.57 -2.58 -26.19
CA ALA A 290 16.45 -1.67 -25.95
C ALA A 290 15.15 -2.45 -26.10
N MET A 291 14.28 -2.36 -25.10
CA MET A 291 13.04 -3.14 -25.07
C MET A 291 12.25 -2.87 -26.34
N GLN A 292 11.62 -3.89 -26.92
CA GLN A 292 10.76 -3.70 -28.09
C GLN A 292 9.48 -2.99 -27.65
N LEU A 293 9.55 -1.66 -27.55
CA LEU A 293 8.48 -0.80 -27.06
C LEU A 293 7.13 -1.11 -27.76
N PRO A 294 7.04 -1.31 -29.09
CA PRO A 294 5.77 -1.69 -29.74
C PRO A 294 5.15 -2.99 -29.21
N VAL A 295 5.97 -3.97 -28.82
CA VAL A 295 5.50 -5.22 -28.22
C VAL A 295 4.99 -4.96 -26.80
N LEU A 296 5.73 -4.18 -26.00
CA LEU A 296 5.34 -3.83 -24.64
C LEU A 296 4.06 -2.97 -24.62
N ASP A 297 3.94 -1.93 -25.45
CA ASP A 297 2.74 -1.08 -25.52
C ASP A 297 1.49 -1.90 -25.84
N ARG A 298 1.60 -2.84 -26.79
CA ARG A 298 0.55 -3.82 -27.08
C ARG A 298 0.21 -4.72 -25.88
N LEU A 299 1.20 -5.14 -25.07
CA LEU A 299 0.93 -5.89 -23.83
C LEU A 299 0.27 -5.01 -22.75
N ILE A 300 0.73 -3.77 -22.57
CA ILE A 300 0.18 -2.81 -21.61
C ILE A 300 -1.29 -2.55 -21.93
N LEU A 301 -1.60 -2.18 -23.17
CA LEU A 301 -2.97 -1.89 -23.62
C LEU A 301 -3.86 -3.14 -23.63
N GLY A 302 -3.28 -4.33 -23.79
CA GLY A 302 -3.99 -5.62 -23.73
C GLY A 302 -4.30 -6.13 -22.31
N ALA A 303 -3.74 -5.52 -21.26
CA ALA A 303 -3.93 -5.97 -19.89
C ALA A 303 -5.32 -5.62 -19.30
N GLN A 304 -5.73 -6.30 -18.23
CA GLN A 304 -6.99 -6.05 -17.52
C GLN A 304 -7.06 -4.66 -16.85
N LYS A 305 -5.91 -4.06 -16.55
CA LYS A 305 -5.76 -2.67 -16.09
C LYS A 305 -4.49 -2.06 -16.69
N PRO A 306 -4.53 -1.48 -17.90
CA PRO A 306 -3.36 -0.90 -18.57
C PRO A 306 -2.70 0.23 -17.77
N SER A 307 -3.51 1.02 -17.04
CA SER A 307 -3.07 2.12 -16.18
C SER A 307 -2.09 1.73 -15.07
N ARG A 308 -2.00 0.45 -14.68
CA ARG A 308 -0.97 -0.06 -13.75
C ARG A 308 0.47 0.05 -14.28
N TYR A 309 0.63 0.19 -15.60
CA TYR A 309 1.90 -0.01 -16.30
C TYR A 309 2.26 1.16 -17.25
N ALA A 310 1.42 2.18 -17.34
CA ALA A 310 1.43 3.14 -18.45
C ALA A 310 2.54 4.21 -18.39
N GLY A 311 2.90 4.69 -17.19
CA GLY A 311 3.76 5.86 -16.99
C GLY A 311 3.02 7.20 -17.19
N GLY A 312 3.77 8.30 -17.32
CA GLY A 312 3.26 9.66 -17.58
C GLY A 312 2.57 10.37 -16.41
N GLU A 313 2.77 9.90 -15.19
CA GLU A 313 2.03 10.36 -14.01
C GLU A 313 2.49 11.74 -13.52
N LEU A 314 1.56 12.60 -13.08
CA LEU A 314 1.91 13.92 -12.55
C LEU A 314 2.84 13.78 -11.32
N ASN A 315 3.89 14.59 -11.29
CA ASN A 315 4.97 14.57 -10.31
C ASN A 315 5.79 13.26 -10.27
N ALA A 316 5.71 12.40 -11.27
CA ALA A 316 6.74 11.39 -11.50
C ALA A 316 8.02 12.08 -12.01
N VAL A 317 9.17 11.68 -11.48
CA VAL A 317 10.48 12.18 -11.90
C VAL A 317 11.04 11.24 -12.97
N HIS A 318 11.31 11.79 -14.16
CA HIS A 318 11.99 11.07 -15.24
C HIS A 318 13.41 11.63 -15.42
N LYS A 319 14.41 10.76 -15.34
CA LYS A 319 15.83 11.08 -15.57
C LYS A 319 16.41 10.11 -16.59
N ARG A 320 17.32 10.59 -17.43
CA ARG A 320 18.03 9.73 -18.37
C ARG A 320 18.94 8.75 -17.63
N LEU A 321 18.55 7.47 -17.63
CA LEU A 321 19.29 6.39 -17.01
C LEU A 321 20.73 6.24 -17.55
N ASP A 322 21.02 6.73 -18.76
CA ASP A 322 22.36 6.72 -19.35
C ASP A 322 23.24 7.92 -18.98
N GLU A 323 22.68 8.95 -18.33
CA GLU A 323 23.40 10.15 -17.86
C GLU A 323 23.68 10.15 -16.34
N VAL A 324 22.87 9.44 -15.54
CA VAL A 324 23.06 9.33 -14.08
C VAL A 324 24.18 8.37 -13.68
N ALA A 325 24.78 8.62 -12.51
CA ALA A 325 25.87 7.81 -11.96
C ALA A 325 25.39 6.58 -11.16
N LEU A 326 24.16 6.62 -10.61
CA LEU A 326 23.54 5.54 -9.86
C LEU A 326 22.07 5.35 -10.24
N ARG A 327 21.61 4.10 -10.31
CA ARG A 327 20.23 3.72 -10.61
C ARG A 327 19.63 2.86 -9.51
N TRP A 328 18.56 3.33 -8.89
CA TRP A 328 17.74 2.59 -7.93
C TRP A 328 16.44 2.10 -8.56
N GLY A 329 16.11 0.82 -8.39
CA GLY A 329 14.78 0.28 -8.62
C GLY A 329 14.08 0.05 -7.29
N LEU A 330 13.15 0.93 -6.89
CA LEU A 330 12.32 0.68 -5.72
C LEU A 330 11.18 -0.27 -6.08
N ALA A 331 11.18 -1.43 -5.46
CA ALA A 331 10.25 -2.52 -5.73
C ALA A 331 9.24 -2.69 -4.60
N PHE A 332 7.96 -2.75 -4.96
CA PHE A 332 6.90 -3.15 -4.03
C PHE A 332 6.40 -4.56 -4.40
N PRO A 333 6.47 -5.55 -3.50
CA PRO A 333 6.12 -6.96 -3.77
C PRO A 333 4.60 -7.24 -3.76
N ASP A 334 3.82 -6.34 -4.38
CA ASP A 334 2.39 -6.43 -4.67
C ASP A 334 2.09 -5.56 -5.91
N THR A 335 0.83 -5.50 -6.31
CA THR A 335 0.28 -4.66 -7.37
C THR A 335 0.48 -3.15 -7.13
N TYR A 336 0.52 -2.39 -8.25
CA TYR A 336 0.65 -0.93 -8.28
C TYR A 336 -0.28 -0.21 -7.28
N GLU A 337 -1.59 -0.55 -7.26
CA GLU A 337 -2.57 0.16 -6.43
C GLU A 337 -2.35 -0.03 -4.91
N VAL A 338 -1.69 -1.12 -4.51
CA VAL A 338 -1.30 -1.38 -3.12
C VAL A 338 -0.01 -0.62 -2.80
N GLY A 339 1.02 -0.77 -3.64
CA GLY A 339 2.32 -0.13 -3.42
C GLY A 339 2.27 1.39 -3.41
N MET A 340 1.51 2.02 -4.32
CA MET A 340 1.31 3.48 -4.34
C MET A 340 0.38 4.00 -3.23
N SER A 341 -0.20 3.12 -2.41
CA SER A 341 -0.85 3.49 -1.15
C SER A 341 0.13 3.55 0.05
N ASN A 342 1.40 3.18 -0.16
CA ASN A 342 2.44 3.22 0.88
C ASN A 342 3.21 4.56 0.83
N VAL A 343 3.30 5.24 1.97
CA VAL A 343 3.93 6.57 2.07
C VAL A 343 5.45 6.48 2.10
N GLY A 344 6.02 5.55 2.87
CA GLY A 344 7.48 5.35 2.92
C GLY A 344 8.04 5.04 1.52
N PHE A 345 7.36 4.19 0.75
CA PHE A 345 7.72 3.89 -0.64
C PHE A 345 7.76 5.15 -1.54
N ARG A 346 6.75 6.03 -1.41
CA ARG A 346 6.70 7.31 -2.15
C ARG A 346 7.74 8.31 -1.66
N LEU A 347 8.04 8.34 -0.36
CA LEU A 347 9.00 9.26 0.23
C LEU A 347 10.44 8.89 -0.15
N LEU A 348 10.82 7.61 -0.05
CA LEU A 348 12.14 7.13 -0.48
C LEU A 348 12.37 7.33 -1.99
N TYR A 349 11.32 7.21 -2.82
CA TYR A 349 11.39 7.52 -4.25
C TYR A 349 11.77 8.99 -4.51
N HIS A 350 11.17 9.93 -3.76
CA HIS A 350 11.45 11.36 -3.93
C HIS A 350 12.81 11.74 -3.40
N ALA A 351 13.17 11.32 -2.19
CA ALA A 351 14.48 11.58 -1.60
C ALA A 351 15.64 11.06 -2.49
N LEU A 352 15.50 9.86 -3.09
CA LEU A 352 16.47 9.38 -4.08
C LEU A 352 16.50 10.23 -5.36
N ASN A 353 15.36 10.74 -5.81
CA ASN A 353 15.26 11.55 -7.03
C ASN A 353 15.58 13.04 -6.83
N GLU A 354 15.68 13.54 -5.61
CA GLU A 354 16.20 14.90 -5.32
C GLU A 354 17.70 15.01 -5.66
N ARG A 355 18.45 13.90 -5.57
CA ARG A 355 19.89 13.85 -5.90
C ARG A 355 20.13 13.85 -7.42
N PRO A 356 20.83 14.82 -8.00
CA PRO A 356 20.95 14.95 -9.46
C PRO A 356 21.65 13.74 -10.13
N GLU A 357 22.63 13.14 -9.45
CA GLU A 357 23.43 12.02 -9.94
C GLU A 357 22.77 10.63 -9.79
N VAL A 358 21.57 10.58 -9.20
CA VAL A 358 20.81 9.34 -8.94
C VAL A 358 19.47 9.37 -9.70
N ALA A 359 19.12 8.29 -10.40
CA ALA A 359 17.74 8.04 -10.82
C ALA A 359 17.12 6.95 -9.96
N CYS A 360 15.87 7.16 -9.54
CA CYS A 360 15.07 6.15 -8.88
C CYS A 360 13.76 5.90 -9.64
N GLU A 361 13.51 4.64 -10.01
CA GLU A 361 12.31 4.22 -10.74
C GLU A 361 11.55 3.12 -9.96
N ARG A 362 10.26 2.98 -10.24
CA ARG A 362 9.33 2.12 -9.48
C ARG A 362 9.07 0.79 -10.20
N PHE A 363 9.02 -0.27 -9.41
CA PHE A 363 8.66 -1.63 -9.82
C PHE A 363 7.55 -2.20 -8.94
N PHE A 364 6.64 -2.95 -9.56
CA PHE A 364 5.51 -3.61 -8.89
C PHE A 364 5.36 -5.03 -9.41
N MET A 365 4.73 -5.92 -8.64
CA MET A 365 4.39 -7.25 -9.17
C MET A 365 3.29 -7.10 -10.24
N PRO A 366 3.52 -7.54 -11.50
CA PRO A 366 2.46 -7.56 -12.50
C PRO A 366 1.37 -8.54 -12.10
N TRP A 367 0.14 -8.23 -12.47
CA TRP A 367 -0.99 -9.14 -12.29
C TRP A 367 -0.87 -10.34 -13.23
N ALA A 368 -1.54 -11.46 -12.92
CA ALA A 368 -1.30 -12.75 -13.54
C ALA A 368 -1.48 -12.79 -15.08
N ASP A 369 -2.26 -11.87 -15.64
CA ASP A 369 -2.39 -11.65 -17.09
C ASP A 369 -1.11 -11.06 -17.69
N MET A 370 -0.58 -9.98 -17.11
CA MET A 370 0.67 -9.34 -17.53
C MET A 370 1.89 -10.21 -17.21
N GLU A 371 1.94 -10.92 -16.07
CA GLU A 371 3.03 -11.89 -15.78
C GLU A 371 3.10 -12.96 -16.88
N SER A 372 1.93 -13.51 -17.26
CA SER A 372 1.84 -14.53 -18.32
C SER A 372 2.25 -13.97 -19.69
N ALA A 373 1.84 -12.74 -20.01
CA ALA A 373 2.17 -12.09 -21.28
C ALA A 373 3.66 -11.76 -21.42
N LEU A 374 4.28 -11.21 -20.37
CA LEU A 374 5.74 -10.95 -20.33
C LEU A 374 6.53 -12.24 -20.50
N ARG A 375 6.18 -13.30 -19.74
CA ARG A 375 6.83 -14.61 -19.85
C ARG A 375 6.65 -15.26 -21.24
N ALA A 376 5.50 -15.06 -21.90
CA ALA A 376 5.25 -15.59 -23.24
C ALA A 376 6.07 -14.88 -24.34
N GLU A 377 6.26 -13.56 -24.23
CA GLU A 377 7.07 -12.75 -25.17
C GLU A 377 8.57 -12.71 -24.77
N GLY A 378 8.98 -13.40 -23.70
CA GLY A 378 10.36 -13.40 -23.19
C GLY A 378 10.83 -12.06 -22.61
N LEU A 379 9.90 -11.16 -22.27
CA LEU A 379 10.18 -9.83 -21.75
C LEU A 379 10.40 -9.85 -20.23
N PRO A 380 11.38 -9.09 -19.70
CA PRO A 380 11.64 -9.01 -18.28
C PRO A 380 10.65 -8.07 -17.58
N LEU A 381 10.60 -8.15 -16.24
CA LEU A 381 9.98 -7.13 -15.40
C LEU A 381 10.63 -5.76 -15.65
N PHE A 382 9.80 -4.72 -15.79
CA PHE A 382 10.17 -3.38 -16.24
C PHE A 382 9.68 -2.28 -15.28
N SER A 383 10.33 -1.12 -15.32
CA SER A 383 9.99 0.06 -14.50
C SER A 383 8.83 0.88 -15.06
N ILE A 384 8.15 1.66 -14.21
CA ILE A 384 7.05 2.53 -14.65
C ILE A 384 7.54 3.77 -15.41
N GLU A 385 8.70 4.33 -15.04
CA GLU A 385 9.19 5.61 -15.57
C GLU A 385 9.83 5.51 -16.96
N SER A 386 10.79 4.60 -17.17
CA SER A 386 11.50 4.44 -18.46
C SER A 386 11.31 3.09 -19.14
N ARG A 387 10.53 2.17 -18.52
CA ARG A 387 10.33 0.79 -19.00
C ARG A 387 11.64 -0.01 -19.08
N ALA A 388 12.63 0.35 -18.27
CA ALA A 388 13.91 -0.34 -18.18
C ALA A 388 13.76 -1.68 -17.43
N PRO A 389 14.44 -2.76 -17.87
CA PRO A 389 14.45 -4.05 -17.16
C PRO A 389 14.97 -3.92 -15.72
N LEU A 390 14.41 -4.69 -14.78
CA LEU A 390 14.82 -4.72 -13.37
C LEU A 390 16.34 -4.89 -13.20
N ARG A 391 16.96 -5.80 -13.96
CA ARG A 391 18.42 -6.05 -13.93
C ARG A 391 19.30 -4.95 -14.55
N ALA A 392 18.73 -3.82 -15.00
CA ALA A 392 19.48 -2.68 -15.56
C ALA A 392 19.86 -1.61 -14.52
N PHE A 393 19.42 -1.81 -13.27
CA PHE A 393 19.64 -0.93 -12.12
C PHE A 393 20.82 -1.42 -11.27
N ASP A 394 21.44 -0.52 -10.51
CA ASP A 394 22.58 -0.85 -9.64
C ASP A 394 22.13 -1.40 -8.28
N VAL A 395 20.99 -0.89 -7.78
CA VAL A 395 20.42 -1.22 -6.47
C VAL A 395 18.92 -1.48 -6.62
N LEU A 396 18.41 -2.52 -5.97
CA LEU A 396 16.97 -2.85 -5.93
C LEU A 396 16.49 -2.84 -4.48
N GLY A 397 15.55 -1.96 -4.14
CA GLY A 397 15.02 -1.82 -2.77
C GLY A 397 13.60 -2.37 -2.62
N PHE A 398 13.44 -3.51 -1.96
CA PHE A 398 12.16 -4.16 -1.73
C PHE A 398 11.51 -3.75 -0.40
N THR A 399 10.27 -3.26 -0.47
CA THR A 399 9.49 -2.85 0.71
C THR A 399 8.66 -4.01 1.28
N LEU A 400 9.15 -4.66 2.34
CA LEU A 400 8.57 -5.85 2.98
C LEU A 400 7.57 -5.46 4.09
N GLN A 401 6.28 -5.39 3.74
CA GLN A 401 5.21 -4.94 4.65
C GLN A 401 4.55 -6.07 5.46
N PHE A 402 4.53 -7.30 4.93
CA PHE A 402 3.94 -8.49 5.57
C PHE A 402 4.55 -9.76 4.95
N GLU A 403 4.53 -10.87 5.68
CA GLU A 403 5.33 -12.06 5.37
C GLU A 403 4.87 -12.79 4.09
N LEU A 404 3.57 -12.71 3.77
CA LEU A 404 3.01 -13.30 2.55
C LEU A 404 3.40 -12.54 1.26
N CYS A 405 4.35 -11.60 1.32
CA CYS A 405 4.98 -11.00 0.13
C CYS A 405 6.31 -11.67 -0.28
N TYR A 406 6.91 -12.53 0.55
CA TYR A 406 8.25 -13.11 0.32
C TYR A 406 8.33 -13.92 -0.99
N THR A 407 7.30 -14.70 -1.30
CA THR A 407 7.16 -15.43 -2.58
C THR A 407 7.05 -14.50 -3.78
N THR A 408 6.45 -13.31 -3.61
CA THR A 408 6.35 -12.29 -4.66
C THR A 408 7.70 -11.63 -4.94
N VAL A 409 8.57 -11.44 -3.93
CA VAL A 409 9.95 -10.96 -4.14
C VAL A 409 10.69 -11.91 -5.09
N LEU A 410 10.64 -13.21 -4.84
CA LEU A 410 11.28 -14.21 -5.71
C LEU A 410 10.70 -14.20 -7.13
N ALA A 411 9.38 -14.02 -7.27
CA ALA A 411 8.73 -13.87 -8.58
C ALA A 411 9.23 -12.64 -9.35
N MET A 412 9.42 -11.50 -8.67
CA MET A 412 9.93 -10.28 -9.28
C MET A 412 11.41 -10.37 -9.66
N LEU A 413 12.24 -11.01 -8.83
CA LEU A 413 13.66 -11.24 -9.13
C LEU A 413 13.82 -12.15 -10.35
N GLU A 414 13.13 -13.29 -10.39
CA GLU A 414 13.17 -14.21 -11.54
C GLU A 414 12.67 -13.53 -12.82
N LEU A 415 11.51 -12.87 -12.77
CA LEU A 415 10.94 -12.16 -13.93
C LEU A 415 11.81 -10.98 -14.38
N GLY A 416 12.55 -10.35 -13.46
CA GLY A 416 13.55 -9.34 -13.77
C GLY A 416 14.85 -9.87 -14.39
N GLY A 417 15.11 -11.18 -14.27
CA GLY A 417 16.36 -11.82 -14.64
C GLY A 417 17.50 -11.51 -13.67
N VAL A 418 17.22 -11.54 -12.36
CA VAL A 418 18.18 -11.36 -11.25
C VAL A 418 18.29 -12.68 -10.46
N PRO A 419 19.50 -13.14 -10.08
CA PRO A 419 19.64 -14.38 -9.31
C PRO A 419 18.90 -14.35 -7.97
N LEU A 420 18.32 -15.49 -7.57
CA LEU A 420 17.43 -15.57 -6.40
C LEU A 420 18.22 -15.58 -5.09
N ALA A 421 19.30 -16.35 -5.01
CA ALA A 421 20.13 -16.39 -3.81
C ALA A 421 21.22 -15.30 -3.86
N THR A 422 21.57 -14.73 -2.70
CA THR A 422 22.67 -13.75 -2.58
C THR A 422 24.02 -14.36 -3.02
N SER A 423 24.22 -15.65 -2.76
CA SER A 423 25.41 -16.42 -3.17
C SER A 423 25.54 -16.66 -4.69
N GLU A 424 24.51 -16.39 -5.47
CA GLU A 424 24.51 -16.53 -6.94
C GLU A 424 24.87 -15.22 -7.66
N ARG A 425 25.01 -14.09 -6.93
CA ARG A 425 25.18 -12.74 -7.51
C ARG A 425 26.64 -12.32 -7.63
N GLY A 426 27.06 -11.94 -8.83
CA GLY A 426 28.40 -11.42 -9.13
C GLY A 426 28.59 -9.94 -8.79
N ARG A 427 29.68 -9.32 -9.27
CA ARG A 427 29.89 -7.86 -9.14
C ARG A 427 28.93 -7.05 -10.05
N ASP A 428 28.51 -7.61 -11.18
CA ASP A 428 27.70 -6.90 -12.17
C ASP A 428 26.17 -7.09 -11.98
N ASP A 429 25.75 -7.92 -11.01
CA ASP A 429 24.35 -8.08 -10.60
C ASP A 429 23.92 -6.98 -9.61
N PRO A 430 22.66 -6.50 -9.64
CA PRO A 430 22.17 -5.48 -8.72
C PRO A 430 22.33 -5.86 -7.25
N LEU A 431 22.58 -4.88 -6.39
CA LEU A 431 22.51 -5.01 -4.93
C LEU A 431 21.05 -5.11 -4.49
N VAL A 432 20.62 -6.25 -3.94
CA VAL A 432 19.21 -6.46 -3.54
C VAL A 432 19.04 -6.18 -2.06
N LEU A 433 18.31 -5.11 -1.74
CA LEU A 433 18.05 -4.60 -0.40
C LEU A 433 16.61 -4.86 0.03
N GLY A 434 16.41 -5.26 1.28
CA GLY A 434 15.09 -5.32 1.93
C GLY A 434 14.87 -4.15 2.90
N GLY A 435 13.62 -3.87 3.27
CA GLY A 435 13.29 -2.89 4.31
C GLY A 435 11.82 -2.91 4.72
N GLY A 436 11.47 -2.13 5.74
CA GLY A 436 10.09 -2.08 6.28
C GLY A 436 9.84 -3.06 7.44
N PRO A 437 8.58 -3.22 7.90
CA PRO A 437 8.25 -3.92 9.14
C PRO A 437 8.77 -5.37 9.26
N CYS A 438 8.89 -6.11 8.15
CA CYS A 438 9.45 -7.47 8.18
C CYS A 438 10.98 -7.51 8.32
N ALA A 439 11.71 -6.43 8.05
CA ALA A 439 13.17 -6.39 8.25
C ALA A 439 13.59 -6.57 9.72
N TYR A 440 12.65 -6.41 10.66
CA TYR A 440 12.83 -6.72 12.09
C TYR A 440 12.81 -8.22 12.42
N ASN A 441 12.49 -9.11 11.48
CA ASN A 441 12.99 -10.48 11.51
C ASN A 441 13.46 -10.86 10.09
N PRO A 442 14.74 -10.60 9.77
CA PRO A 442 15.26 -10.76 8.41
C PRO A 442 15.52 -12.23 8.06
N GLU A 443 15.68 -13.11 9.05
CA GLU A 443 16.17 -14.48 8.85
C GLU A 443 15.35 -15.34 7.88
N PRO A 444 13.99 -15.32 7.89
CA PRO A 444 13.17 -16.09 6.94
C PRO A 444 13.37 -15.75 5.46
N VAL A 445 14.09 -14.66 5.14
CA VAL A 445 14.45 -14.24 3.77
C VAL A 445 15.95 -13.95 3.59
N ALA A 446 16.78 -14.24 4.60
CA ALA A 446 18.20 -13.87 4.64
C ALA A 446 18.99 -14.30 3.40
N ASP A 447 18.74 -15.51 2.88
CA ASP A 447 19.49 -16.05 1.73
C ASP A 447 19.13 -15.37 0.38
N PHE A 448 18.08 -14.55 0.34
CA PHE A 448 17.63 -13.85 -0.88
C PHE A 448 18.06 -12.39 -0.95
N PHE A 449 18.53 -11.80 0.15
CA PHE A 449 18.89 -10.39 0.26
C PHE A 449 20.39 -10.21 0.48
N ASP A 450 20.96 -9.18 -0.14
CA ASP A 450 22.35 -8.78 0.10
C ASP A 450 22.49 -8.03 1.43
N ALA A 451 21.51 -7.17 1.73
CA ALA A 451 21.34 -6.53 3.04
C ALA A 451 19.86 -6.14 3.27
N LEU A 452 19.49 -5.82 4.51
CA LEU A 452 18.18 -5.27 4.87
C LEU A 452 18.35 -4.03 5.77
N VAL A 453 17.54 -3.00 5.52
CA VAL A 453 17.51 -1.78 6.32
C VAL A 453 16.45 -1.91 7.41
N VAL A 454 16.89 -1.87 8.67
CA VAL A 454 16.06 -1.96 9.87
C VAL A 454 15.81 -0.55 10.40
N GLY A 455 14.54 -0.21 10.61
CA GLY A 455 14.12 1.10 11.07
C GLY A 455 13.72 2.04 9.93
N GLU A 456 14.06 3.31 10.10
CA GLU A 456 13.64 4.41 9.24
C GLU A 456 14.69 4.65 8.15
N GLY A 457 14.27 4.67 6.88
CA GLY A 457 15.16 4.47 5.73
C GLY A 457 15.71 5.76 5.13
N GLU A 458 15.15 6.90 5.51
CA GLU A 458 15.30 8.21 4.86
C GLU A 458 16.76 8.68 4.74
N GLU A 459 17.58 8.54 5.79
CA GLU A 459 19.02 8.83 5.73
C GLU A 459 19.81 7.69 5.07
N ALA A 460 19.46 6.45 5.41
CA ALA A 460 20.21 5.26 5.01
C ALA A 460 20.30 5.09 3.49
N ILE A 461 19.24 5.44 2.73
CA ILE A 461 19.29 5.44 1.27
C ILE A 461 20.38 6.36 0.68
N HIS A 462 20.72 7.46 1.36
CA HIS A 462 21.74 8.40 0.91
C HIS A 462 23.15 7.91 1.24
N GLU A 463 23.35 7.33 2.42
CA GLU A 463 24.61 6.71 2.83
C GLU A 463 24.94 5.50 1.94
N ILE A 464 23.96 4.63 1.70
CA ILE A 464 24.07 3.49 0.77
C ILE A 464 24.36 3.98 -0.65
N SER A 465 23.70 5.05 -1.11
CA SER A 465 23.98 5.62 -2.45
C SER A 465 25.41 6.13 -2.58
N ASN A 466 25.96 6.77 -1.55
CA ASN A 466 27.36 7.22 -1.53
C ASN A 466 28.31 6.03 -1.59
N LEU A 467 28.09 5.02 -0.74
CA LEU A 467 28.93 3.82 -0.69
C LEU A 467 28.93 3.05 -2.03
N VAL A 468 27.77 2.86 -2.65
CA VAL A 468 27.66 2.17 -3.95
C VAL A 468 28.32 3.00 -5.07
N LEU A 469 28.19 4.33 -5.06
CA LEU A 469 28.91 5.21 -6.01
C LEU A 469 30.42 5.04 -5.92
N ASP A 470 30.99 5.04 -4.71
CA ASP A 470 32.43 4.89 -4.50
C ASP A 470 32.93 3.46 -4.75
N TRP A 471 32.12 2.44 -4.44
CA TRP A 471 32.43 1.06 -4.82
C TRP A 471 32.35 0.80 -6.34
N LYS A 472 31.44 1.47 -7.05
CA LYS A 472 31.39 1.46 -8.53
C LYS A 472 32.62 2.12 -9.15
N ARG A 473 33.15 3.19 -8.52
CA ARG A 473 34.42 3.85 -8.90
C ARG A 473 35.65 2.98 -8.58
N SER A 474 35.58 2.15 -7.53
CA SER A 474 36.66 1.24 -7.12
C SER A 474 36.67 -0.08 -7.89
N ARG A 475 37.68 -0.93 -7.63
CA ARG A 475 37.77 -2.32 -8.11
C ARG A 475 37.37 -3.36 -7.04
N GLY A 476 36.68 -2.95 -5.98
CA GLY A 476 36.34 -3.83 -4.86
C GLY A 476 35.44 -5.01 -5.24
N SER A 477 35.53 -6.10 -4.49
CA SER A 477 34.65 -7.26 -4.62
C SER A 477 33.23 -6.94 -4.15
N ARG A 478 32.23 -7.80 -4.46
CA ARG A 478 30.89 -7.69 -3.84
C ARG A 478 30.98 -7.84 -2.32
N GLN A 479 31.89 -8.69 -1.82
CA GLN A 479 32.10 -8.89 -0.38
C GLN A 479 32.64 -7.64 0.32
N ASP A 480 33.44 -6.80 -0.37
CA ASP A 480 33.94 -5.53 0.17
C ASP A 480 32.78 -4.54 0.37
N LEU A 481 31.86 -4.48 -0.61
CA LEU A 481 30.63 -3.69 -0.50
C LEU A 481 29.75 -4.19 0.67
N LEU A 482 29.56 -5.50 0.81
CA LEU A 482 28.81 -6.08 1.94
C LEU A 482 29.48 -5.77 3.29
N TRP A 483 30.81 -5.76 3.35
CA TRP A 483 31.56 -5.44 4.57
C TRP A 483 31.38 -3.97 4.99
N HIS A 484 31.40 -3.04 4.03
CA HIS A 484 31.16 -1.60 4.29
C HIS A 484 29.68 -1.25 4.46
N LEU A 485 28.74 -2.00 3.87
CA LEU A 485 27.31 -1.85 4.16
C LEU A 485 27.03 -2.13 5.64
N ALA A 486 27.73 -3.10 6.23
CA ALA A 486 27.74 -3.40 7.66
C ALA A 486 28.50 -2.37 8.54
N GLU A 487 28.82 -1.19 8.00
CA GLU A 487 29.33 -0.03 8.74
C GLU A 487 28.32 1.13 8.76
N ILE A 488 27.19 1.00 8.03
CA ILE A 488 26.06 1.91 8.05
C ILE A 488 25.07 1.46 9.14
N PRO A 489 24.79 2.28 10.19
CA PRO A 489 23.79 1.93 11.21
C PRO A 489 22.42 1.58 10.62
N GLY A 490 21.73 0.62 11.21
CA GLY A 490 20.47 0.06 10.70
C GLY A 490 20.59 -0.94 9.55
N VAL A 491 21.77 -1.10 8.92
CA VAL A 491 21.94 -2.07 7.83
C VAL A 491 22.36 -3.43 8.37
N TYR A 492 21.52 -4.44 8.16
CA TYR A 492 21.79 -5.86 8.44
C TYR A 492 22.29 -6.57 7.17
N VAL A 493 23.42 -7.27 7.26
CA VAL A 493 24.05 -8.00 6.14
C VAL A 493 24.07 -9.51 6.45
N PRO A 494 23.13 -10.31 5.90
CA PRO A 494 22.90 -11.68 6.37
C PRO A 494 24.08 -12.64 6.17
N SER A 495 24.94 -12.37 5.18
CA SER A 495 26.15 -13.18 4.90
C SER A 495 27.27 -12.98 5.92
N LEU A 496 27.21 -11.94 6.75
CA LEU A 496 28.13 -11.70 7.86
C LEU A 496 27.66 -12.36 9.17
N PHE A 497 26.61 -13.19 9.13
CA PHE A 497 26.08 -13.92 10.27
C PHE A 497 25.92 -15.42 9.97
N ARG A 498 26.26 -16.28 10.93
CA ARG A 498 26.17 -17.74 10.82
C ARG A 498 25.32 -18.33 11.96
N PRO A 499 24.15 -18.97 11.68
CA PRO A 499 23.37 -19.63 12.72
C PRO A 499 24.07 -20.88 13.24
N ARG A 500 24.00 -21.09 14.56
CA ARG A 500 24.30 -22.37 15.23
C ARG A 500 23.05 -22.86 15.95
N TYR A 501 22.72 -24.13 15.76
CA TYR A 501 21.52 -24.76 16.32
C TYR A 501 21.87 -25.74 17.44
N GLY A 502 21.00 -25.83 18.45
CA GLY A 502 21.09 -26.78 19.56
C GLY A 502 20.64 -28.19 19.17
N ALA A 503 20.89 -29.16 20.06
CA ALA A 503 20.47 -30.56 19.87
C ALA A 503 18.93 -30.72 19.86
N ASP A 504 18.20 -29.79 20.45
CA ASP A 504 16.74 -29.66 20.43
C ASP A 504 16.22 -28.91 19.18
N ARG A 505 17.11 -28.56 18.24
CA ARG A 505 16.87 -27.79 17.00
C ARG A 505 16.51 -26.32 17.21
N THR A 506 16.58 -25.79 18.44
CA THR A 506 16.49 -24.33 18.70
C THR A 506 17.72 -23.60 18.17
N LEU A 507 17.62 -22.27 18.00
CA LEU A 507 18.80 -21.44 17.72
C LEU A 507 19.59 -21.29 19.02
N ALA A 508 20.87 -21.66 18.99
CA ALA A 508 21.78 -21.54 20.13
C ALA A 508 22.59 -20.23 20.08
N ALA A 509 22.93 -19.76 18.87
CA ALA A 509 23.52 -18.45 18.60
C ALA A 509 23.34 -18.08 17.13
N LEU A 510 23.36 -16.78 16.83
CA LEU A 510 23.66 -16.26 15.49
C LEU A 510 25.04 -15.58 15.56
N GLU A 511 26.06 -16.21 14.99
CA GLU A 511 27.45 -15.77 15.16
C GLU A 511 27.82 -14.66 14.16
N PRO A 512 28.27 -13.48 14.63
CA PRO A 512 28.82 -12.46 13.75
C PRO A 512 30.19 -12.88 13.20
N LEU A 513 30.39 -12.66 11.90
CA LEU A 513 31.63 -12.96 11.18
C LEU A 513 32.50 -11.70 10.96
N LYS A 514 31.93 -10.51 11.23
CA LYS A 514 32.61 -9.21 11.26
C LYS A 514 32.75 -8.75 12.72
N PRO A 515 33.96 -8.48 13.24
CA PRO A 515 34.13 -7.93 14.58
C PRO A 515 33.52 -6.53 14.71
N GLY A 516 32.92 -6.21 15.86
CA GLY A 516 32.24 -4.93 16.07
C GLY A 516 30.93 -4.81 15.27
N TYR A 517 30.29 -5.96 15.00
CA TYR A 517 29.02 -6.08 14.27
C TYR A 517 28.16 -7.21 14.89
N GLU A 518 28.21 -7.31 16.22
CA GLU A 518 27.49 -8.31 17.01
C GLU A 518 25.98 -8.02 17.09
N THR A 519 25.59 -6.76 16.95
CA THR A 519 24.20 -6.28 17.03
C THR A 519 23.97 -5.16 16.01
N VAL A 520 22.84 -5.19 15.31
CA VAL A 520 22.40 -4.13 14.39
C VAL A 520 21.31 -3.29 15.04
N VAL A 521 21.67 -2.12 15.55
CA VAL A 521 20.71 -1.12 16.04
C VAL A 521 19.98 -0.50 14.85
N ARG A 522 18.64 -0.41 14.93
CA ARG A 522 17.77 0.22 13.93
C ARG A 522 18.13 1.69 13.66
N ARG A 523 17.67 2.23 12.54
CA ARG A 523 17.58 3.69 12.30
C ARG A 523 16.31 4.30 12.90
N VAL A 524 16.44 5.50 13.43
CA VAL A 524 15.35 6.34 13.94
C VAL A 524 15.61 7.78 13.50
N ILE A 525 14.64 8.44 12.88
CA ILE A 525 14.70 9.90 12.68
C ILE A 525 14.37 10.57 14.02
N PRO A 526 15.26 11.37 14.64
CA PRO A 526 15.00 11.93 15.96
C PRO A 526 13.80 12.88 15.97
N ASP A 527 13.71 13.76 14.97
CA ASP A 527 12.62 14.72 14.80
C ASP A 527 12.08 14.68 13.35
N LEU A 528 10.76 14.46 13.21
CA LEU A 528 10.09 14.44 11.91
C LEU A 528 10.09 15.82 11.23
N ASN A 529 10.15 16.90 12.00
CA ASN A 529 10.15 18.27 11.47
C ASN A 529 11.44 18.61 10.71
N LEU A 530 12.51 17.84 10.91
CA LEU A 530 13.76 17.93 10.14
C LEU A 530 13.71 17.16 8.81
N VAL A 531 12.80 16.18 8.67
CA VAL A 531 12.63 15.40 7.44
C VAL A 531 11.48 15.99 6.61
N PRO A 532 11.75 16.57 5.43
CA PRO A 532 10.71 17.10 4.58
C PRO A 532 9.78 15.98 4.12
N GLN A 533 8.47 16.25 4.14
CA GLN A 533 7.54 15.42 3.40
C GLN A 533 7.56 15.85 1.93
N ALA A 534 7.50 14.90 1.00
CA ALA A 534 7.41 15.22 -0.43
C ALA A 534 6.18 16.11 -0.73
N GLU A 535 6.42 17.41 -0.94
CA GLU A 535 5.39 18.43 -1.21
C GLU A 535 4.68 18.21 -2.55
N LYS A 536 5.39 17.63 -3.51
CA LYS A 536 4.91 17.29 -4.85
C LYS A 536 4.86 15.78 -5.03
N PRO A 537 4.01 15.04 -4.30
CA PRO A 537 3.98 13.59 -4.39
C PRO A 537 3.39 13.16 -5.75
N ILE A 538 3.85 12.01 -6.28
CA ILE A 538 3.31 11.42 -7.51
C ILE A 538 1.79 11.27 -7.35
N VAL A 539 1.02 11.64 -8.38
CA VAL A 539 -0.43 11.49 -8.42
C VAL A 539 -0.80 10.36 -9.40
N PRO A 540 -1.16 9.16 -8.87
CA PRO A 540 -1.63 8.05 -9.69
C PRO A 540 -2.81 8.43 -10.59
N PHE A 541 -2.76 8.00 -11.85
CA PHE A 541 -3.93 8.09 -12.74
C PHE A 541 -5.05 7.13 -12.30
N MET A 542 -4.69 5.94 -11.82
CA MET A 542 -5.65 4.96 -11.32
C MET A 542 -5.95 5.15 -9.83
N GLN A 543 -7.19 4.86 -9.42
CA GLN A 543 -7.57 4.87 -8.01
C GLN A 543 -6.79 3.79 -7.23
N THR A 544 -5.95 4.23 -6.29
CA THR A 544 -5.23 3.36 -5.34
C THR A 544 -6.11 2.96 -4.15
N VAL A 545 -5.60 2.09 -3.27
CA VAL A 545 -6.32 1.70 -2.04
C VAL A 545 -6.51 2.89 -1.08
N HIS A 546 -5.59 3.85 -1.08
CA HIS A 546 -5.66 5.12 -0.32
C HIS A 546 -5.44 6.33 -1.24
N ASP A 547 -6.39 6.54 -2.15
CA ASP A 547 -6.34 7.57 -3.21
C ASP A 547 -6.66 8.98 -2.69
N ARG A 548 -5.71 9.57 -1.98
CA ARG A 548 -5.76 10.90 -1.34
C ARG A 548 -4.36 11.47 -1.14
N LEU A 549 -4.25 12.74 -0.74
CA LEU A 549 -2.98 13.30 -0.27
C LEU A 549 -2.61 12.65 1.08
N PRO A 550 -1.50 11.91 1.20
CA PRO A 550 -1.05 11.41 2.50
C PRO A 550 -0.29 12.50 3.27
N LEU A 551 -0.49 12.60 4.58
CA LEU A 551 0.29 13.48 5.43
C LEU A 551 0.59 12.81 6.78
N GLU A 552 1.87 12.54 7.09
CA GLU A 552 2.28 11.91 8.35
C GLU A 552 2.34 12.97 9.47
N ILE A 553 1.29 13.04 10.30
CA ILE A 553 1.22 13.98 11.44
C ILE A 553 1.99 13.47 12.66
N GLN A 554 2.19 12.15 12.77
CA GLN A 554 2.89 11.52 13.88
C GLN A 554 3.44 10.14 13.47
N ARG A 555 4.70 9.90 13.82
CA ARG A 555 5.34 8.58 13.79
C ARG A 555 5.44 8.03 15.21
N GLY A 556 5.32 6.71 15.36
CA GLY A 556 5.21 6.09 16.68
C GLY A 556 3.83 6.28 17.32
N CYS A 557 3.71 5.79 18.55
CA CYS A 557 2.47 5.83 19.33
C CYS A 557 2.82 5.88 20.82
N THR A 558 2.14 6.74 21.57
CA THR A 558 2.31 6.90 23.04
C THR A 558 1.93 5.62 23.82
N ARG A 559 1.12 4.75 23.18
CA ARG A 559 0.36 3.68 23.81
C ARG A 559 1.15 2.36 23.89
N GLY A 560 0.92 1.57 24.94
CA GLY A 560 1.64 0.32 25.24
C GLY A 560 0.94 -0.98 24.84
N CYS A 561 0.30 -1.07 23.68
CA CYS A 561 -0.52 -2.24 23.29
C CYS A 561 0.35 -3.47 22.96
N ARG A 562 0.20 -4.56 23.74
CA ARG A 562 1.15 -5.69 23.83
C ARG A 562 1.23 -6.62 22.61
N PHE A 563 0.34 -6.45 21.64
CA PHE A 563 0.34 -7.17 20.36
C PHE A 563 0.92 -6.34 19.20
N CYS A 564 1.12 -5.04 19.39
CA CYS A 564 1.33 -4.11 18.29
C CYS A 564 2.82 -3.88 18.02
N GLN A 565 3.44 -4.73 17.20
CA GLN A 565 4.84 -4.60 16.75
C GLN A 565 5.21 -3.15 16.43
N VAL A 566 4.48 -2.51 15.51
CA VAL A 566 4.76 -1.12 15.08
C VAL A 566 4.73 -0.12 16.25
N GLY A 567 3.88 -0.34 17.27
CA GLY A 567 3.84 0.49 18.48
C GLY A 567 5.00 0.29 19.46
N MET A 568 5.88 -0.68 19.19
CA MET A 568 7.18 -0.86 19.83
C MET A 568 8.30 -0.40 18.90
N ILE A 569 8.43 -0.96 17.70
CA ILE A 569 9.55 -0.72 16.76
C ILE A 569 9.61 0.71 16.17
N THR A 570 8.62 1.56 16.40
CA THR A 570 8.64 2.99 15.99
C THR A 570 8.61 3.97 17.17
N ARG A 571 8.88 3.51 18.39
CA ARG A 571 9.13 4.39 19.56
C ARG A 571 10.43 5.20 19.38
N PRO A 572 10.58 6.38 20.00
CA PRO A 572 9.57 7.12 20.75
C PRO A 572 8.52 7.72 19.81
N THR A 573 7.41 8.21 20.37
CA THR A 573 6.39 8.91 19.59
C THR A 573 6.89 10.30 19.23
N ARG A 574 6.77 10.68 17.96
CA ARG A 574 7.29 11.93 17.39
C ARG A 574 6.18 12.57 16.56
N GLN A 575 5.76 13.76 16.94
CA GLN A 575 4.70 14.53 16.28
C GLN A 575 5.31 15.61 15.38
N ARG A 576 4.63 15.93 14.27
CA ARG A 576 4.93 17.15 13.49
C ARG A 576 4.30 18.37 14.16
N ASP A 577 4.97 19.51 14.04
CA ASP A 577 4.47 20.84 14.37
C ASP A 577 3.10 21.06 13.70
N PRO A 578 2.03 21.35 14.45
CA PRO A 578 0.69 21.56 13.88
C PRO A 578 0.64 22.73 12.89
N ASN A 579 1.54 23.71 13.04
CA ASN A 579 1.69 24.85 12.14
C ASN A 579 2.46 24.47 10.85
N GLN A 580 3.17 23.34 10.81
CA GLN A 580 3.69 22.72 9.59
C GLN A 580 2.66 21.82 8.91
N VAL A 581 1.86 21.07 9.69
CA VAL A 581 0.82 20.16 9.16
C VAL A 581 -0.13 20.89 8.20
N ARG A 582 -0.58 22.11 8.55
CA ARG A 582 -1.41 22.95 7.65
C ARG A 582 -0.66 23.28 6.35
N ARG A 583 0.56 23.83 6.42
CA ARG A 583 1.35 24.25 5.25
C ARG A 583 1.69 23.10 4.29
N ILE A 584 2.00 21.91 4.83
CA ILE A 584 2.27 20.70 4.03
C ILE A 584 0.98 20.23 3.33
N ALA A 585 -0.18 20.36 3.98
CA ALA A 585 -1.47 20.06 3.36
C ALA A 585 -1.83 21.04 2.24
N GLU A 586 -1.64 22.34 2.47
CA GLU A 586 -1.85 23.43 1.50
C GLU A 586 -1.01 23.20 0.23
N ALA A 587 0.32 23.14 0.36
CA ALA A 587 1.24 22.91 -0.76
C ALA A 587 0.98 21.57 -1.47
N GLY A 588 0.68 20.51 -0.72
CA GLY A 588 0.36 19.20 -1.28
C GLY A 588 -0.98 19.16 -2.02
N LEU A 589 -1.99 19.95 -1.61
CA LEU A 589 -3.25 20.10 -2.34
C LEU A 589 -3.03 20.87 -3.64
N GLU A 590 -2.28 21.97 -3.62
CA GLU A 590 -1.93 22.73 -4.82
C GLU A 590 -1.14 21.89 -5.83
N ALA A 591 -0.13 21.14 -5.37
CA ALA A 591 0.74 20.33 -6.22
C ALA A 591 0.08 19.08 -6.84
N THR A 592 -1.12 18.71 -6.37
CA THR A 592 -1.77 17.45 -6.78
C THR A 592 -3.18 17.63 -7.32
N GLY A 593 -3.96 18.56 -6.77
CA GLY A 593 -5.40 18.68 -7.00
C GLY A 593 -6.22 17.58 -6.34
N TYR A 594 -5.74 16.94 -5.27
CA TYR A 594 -6.51 15.95 -4.50
C TYR A 594 -7.80 16.55 -3.88
N GLU A 595 -8.83 15.71 -3.73
CA GLU A 595 -10.11 16.06 -3.09
C GLU A 595 -10.23 15.58 -1.63
N GLU A 596 -9.21 14.88 -1.11
CA GLU A 596 -9.15 14.37 0.26
C GLU A 596 -7.71 14.46 0.79
N VAL A 597 -7.53 14.86 2.04
CA VAL A 597 -6.27 14.75 2.80
C VAL A 597 -6.42 13.67 3.87
N GLY A 598 -5.48 12.73 3.90
CA GLY A 598 -5.40 11.71 4.94
C GLY A 598 -4.33 12.07 5.97
N PHE A 599 -4.72 12.47 7.18
CA PHE A 599 -3.76 12.60 8.29
C PHE A 599 -3.42 11.21 8.83
N LEU A 600 -2.15 10.83 8.74
CA LEU A 600 -1.64 9.51 9.02
C LEU A 600 -0.87 9.50 10.33
N SER A 601 -1.23 8.55 11.17
CA SER A 601 -0.63 8.22 12.46
C SER A 601 -1.08 6.81 12.84
N LEU A 602 -0.37 6.14 13.75
CA LEU A 602 -0.87 4.93 14.39
C LEU A 602 -2.12 5.18 15.25
N SER A 603 -2.35 6.44 15.63
CA SER A 603 -3.57 6.92 16.28
C SER A 603 -3.69 8.43 16.08
N ALA A 604 -4.50 8.88 15.11
CA ALA A 604 -4.66 10.30 14.78
C ALA A 604 -5.40 11.09 15.87
N GLY A 605 -6.09 10.39 16.78
CA GLY A 605 -6.75 11.00 17.94
C GLY A 605 -5.84 11.17 19.15
N ASP A 606 -4.64 10.57 19.16
CA ASP A 606 -3.62 10.76 20.20
C ASP A 606 -2.69 11.98 19.88
N TYR A 607 -3.03 12.77 18.85
CA TYR A 607 -2.35 14.01 18.47
C TYR A 607 -3.09 15.22 19.08
N SER A 608 -2.56 15.83 20.13
CA SER A 608 -3.29 16.79 21.00
C SER A 608 -3.94 17.95 20.23
N CYS A 609 -3.21 18.52 19.26
CA CYS A 609 -3.61 19.70 18.51
C CYS A 609 -4.67 19.41 17.44
N ILE A 610 -5.11 18.15 17.27
CA ILE A 610 -5.96 17.70 16.15
C ILE A 610 -7.22 18.54 15.97
N ASN A 611 -7.89 18.96 17.05
CA ASN A 611 -9.14 19.71 16.94
C ASN A 611 -8.94 21.10 16.31
N GLY A 612 -7.84 21.79 16.65
CA GLY A 612 -7.53 23.11 16.05
C GLY A 612 -7.09 22.97 14.60
N VAL A 613 -6.19 22.02 14.31
CA VAL A 613 -5.73 21.75 12.93
C VAL A 613 -6.88 21.34 12.00
N LEU A 614 -7.89 20.63 12.50
CA LEU A 614 -9.10 20.29 11.73
C LEU A 614 -10.01 21.51 11.50
N GLU A 615 -10.12 22.42 12.47
CA GLU A 615 -10.98 23.59 12.39
C GLU A 615 -10.47 24.60 11.37
N ASP A 616 -9.22 25.04 11.50
CA ASP A 616 -8.58 25.93 10.51
C ASP A 616 -8.61 25.32 9.11
N PHE A 617 -8.36 24.00 8.96
CA PHE A 617 -8.44 23.31 7.68
C PHE A 617 -9.86 23.36 7.07
N PHE A 618 -10.91 23.15 7.87
CA PHE A 618 -12.29 23.14 7.33
C PHE A 618 -12.84 24.55 7.09
N ASP A 619 -12.31 25.57 7.77
CA ASP A 619 -12.67 26.97 7.54
C ASP A 619 -11.92 27.53 6.31
N GLU A 620 -10.73 26.99 6.00
CA GLU A 620 -9.99 27.21 4.75
C GLU A 620 -10.56 26.43 3.56
N PHE A 621 -10.41 25.11 3.56
CA PHE A 621 -10.65 24.26 2.37
C PHE A 621 -12.09 23.74 2.27
N GLY A 622 -12.95 24.02 3.26
CA GLY A 622 -14.35 23.59 3.27
C GLY A 622 -15.17 24.19 2.13
N ALA A 623 -14.90 25.45 1.75
CA ALA A 623 -15.53 26.09 0.59
C ALA A 623 -15.19 25.38 -0.73
N GLU A 624 -13.98 24.81 -0.84
CA GLU A 624 -13.58 24.01 -2.00
C GLU A 624 -13.96 22.51 -1.89
N ASN A 625 -14.77 22.13 -0.90
CA ASN A 625 -15.24 20.76 -0.67
C ASN A 625 -14.11 19.73 -0.45
N VAL A 626 -12.96 20.11 0.10
CA VAL A 626 -11.87 19.15 0.41
C VAL A 626 -12.23 18.29 1.63
N GLY A 627 -12.14 16.97 1.49
CA GLY A 627 -12.36 16.02 2.58
C GLY A 627 -11.13 15.82 3.47
N ILE A 628 -11.35 15.38 4.71
CA ILE A 628 -10.32 14.85 5.59
C ILE A 628 -10.66 13.39 5.92
N SER A 629 -9.64 12.54 6.02
CA SER A 629 -9.79 11.17 6.51
C SER A 629 -8.79 10.83 7.60
N LEU A 630 -9.31 10.32 8.71
CA LEU A 630 -8.56 9.90 9.90
C LEU A 630 -8.66 8.36 10.02
N PRO A 631 -7.76 7.59 9.38
CA PRO A 631 -7.92 6.14 9.22
C PRO A 631 -7.69 5.32 10.50
N SER A 632 -7.26 5.94 11.61
CA SER A 632 -6.96 5.27 12.87
C SER A 632 -7.34 6.18 14.04
N LEU A 633 -8.59 6.07 14.50
CA LEU A 633 -9.11 6.74 15.68
C LEU A 633 -9.43 5.72 16.78
N ARG A 634 -9.08 6.06 18.03
CA ARG A 634 -9.38 5.25 19.21
C ARG A 634 -10.78 5.60 19.76
N THR A 635 -11.32 4.73 20.62
CA THR A 635 -12.61 4.99 21.30
C THR A 635 -12.53 6.17 22.26
N GLU A 636 -11.41 6.28 22.97
CA GLU A 636 -11.18 7.23 24.06
C GLU A 636 -10.96 8.66 23.56
N THR A 637 -10.51 8.79 22.31
CA THR A 637 -10.20 10.08 21.66
C THR A 637 -11.39 10.61 20.86
N MET A 638 -12.50 9.87 20.78
CA MET A 638 -13.71 10.29 20.07
C MET A 638 -14.55 11.21 20.94
N ASN A 639 -14.87 12.40 20.42
CA ASN A 639 -15.68 13.40 21.08
C ASN A 639 -16.65 14.05 20.06
N ALA A 640 -17.64 14.80 20.56
CA ALA A 640 -18.68 15.41 19.71
C ALA A 640 -18.12 16.43 18.69
N ARG A 641 -17.16 17.28 19.10
CA ARG A 641 -16.50 18.28 18.24
C ARG A 641 -15.79 17.61 17.06
N LEU A 642 -15.02 16.55 17.33
CA LEU A 642 -14.36 15.76 16.30
C LEU A 642 -15.37 15.09 15.35
N ALA A 643 -16.48 14.55 15.86
CA ALA A 643 -17.54 13.95 15.04
C ALA A 643 -18.30 14.99 14.19
N GLU A 644 -18.48 16.21 14.70
CA GLU A 644 -19.08 17.34 13.99
C GLU A 644 -18.18 17.86 12.86
N GLN A 645 -16.89 18.10 13.14
CA GLN A 645 -15.94 18.57 12.13
C GLN A 645 -15.77 17.56 10.97
N ILE A 646 -15.52 16.27 11.26
CA ILE A 646 -15.53 15.22 10.22
C ILE A 646 -16.91 15.14 9.52
N GLY A 647 -17.97 15.52 10.23
CA GLY A 647 -19.34 15.54 9.72
C GLY A 647 -19.66 16.68 8.75
N ARG A 648 -18.80 17.70 8.63
CA ARG A 648 -18.88 18.75 7.58
C ARG A 648 -18.61 18.18 6.18
N VAL A 649 -17.91 17.04 6.09
CA VAL A 649 -17.49 16.40 4.83
C VAL A 649 -18.09 14.99 4.67
N ARG A 650 -17.57 14.24 3.68
CA ARG A 650 -18.16 12.98 3.19
C ARG A 650 -18.18 11.88 4.26
N LYS A 651 -19.32 11.74 4.96
CA LYS A 651 -19.58 10.67 5.94
C LYS A 651 -19.48 9.26 5.34
N SER A 652 -18.27 8.70 5.35
CA SER A 652 -18.01 7.28 5.06
C SER A 652 -18.14 6.43 6.33
N GLY A 653 -18.37 5.11 6.20
CA GLY A 653 -18.59 4.24 7.36
C GLY A 653 -17.41 4.24 8.33
N PHE A 654 -17.67 4.67 9.57
CA PHE A 654 -16.67 4.99 10.60
C PHE A 654 -15.95 3.73 11.11
N THR A 655 -14.69 3.83 11.52
CA THR A 655 -13.88 2.70 12.00
C THR A 655 -13.52 2.84 13.48
N VAL A 656 -13.76 1.80 14.27
CA VAL A 656 -13.40 1.71 15.68
C VAL A 656 -12.60 0.43 15.93
N ALA A 657 -11.45 0.54 16.61
CA ALA A 657 -10.59 -0.60 16.94
C ALA A 657 -10.60 -0.88 18.47
N PRO A 658 -11.46 -1.81 18.95
CA PRO A 658 -11.43 -2.31 20.32
C PRO A 658 -10.50 -3.50 20.56
N GLU A 659 -10.17 -4.25 19.50
CA GLU A 659 -9.37 -5.48 19.45
C GLU A 659 -9.90 -6.68 20.26
N ALA A 660 -10.43 -6.46 21.46
CA ALA A 660 -10.99 -7.48 22.33
C ALA A 660 -12.33 -7.03 22.95
N ALA A 661 -13.25 -7.99 23.14
CA ALA A 661 -14.62 -7.68 23.53
C ALA A 661 -14.87 -7.60 25.04
N THR A 662 -14.12 -8.33 25.86
CA THR A 662 -14.20 -8.22 27.32
C THR A 662 -13.18 -7.21 27.83
N GLU A 663 -13.50 -6.46 28.89
CA GLU A 663 -12.52 -5.60 29.57
C GLU A 663 -11.32 -6.40 30.08
N ARG A 664 -11.55 -7.67 30.44
CA ARG A 664 -10.51 -8.64 30.79
C ARG A 664 -9.45 -8.73 29.70
N MET A 665 -9.85 -9.05 28.47
CA MET A 665 -8.92 -9.16 27.36
C MET A 665 -8.36 -7.80 26.92
N ARG A 666 -9.13 -6.70 27.06
CA ARG A 666 -8.60 -5.33 26.86
C ARG A 666 -7.49 -4.95 27.86
N ARG A 667 -7.53 -5.45 29.11
CA ARG A 667 -6.42 -5.34 30.07
C ARG A 667 -5.24 -6.24 29.71
N VAL A 668 -5.47 -7.51 29.36
CA VAL A 668 -4.42 -8.44 28.91
C VAL A 668 -3.57 -7.79 27.81
N ILE A 669 -4.20 -7.26 26.75
CA ILE A 669 -3.49 -6.63 25.62
C ILE A 669 -3.03 -5.18 25.87
N ASN A 670 -3.30 -4.61 27.04
CA ASN A 670 -3.06 -3.20 27.40
C ASN A 670 -3.66 -2.19 26.40
N LYS A 671 -4.96 -2.31 26.12
CA LYS A 671 -5.72 -1.32 25.33
C LYS A 671 -6.36 -0.23 26.22
N GLY A 672 -6.75 -0.55 27.46
CA GLY A 672 -7.09 0.45 28.50
C GLY A 672 -8.52 1.01 28.48
N ASN A 673 -9.27 0.89 27.39
CA ASN A 673 -10.66 1.35 27.25
C ASN A 673 -11.68 0.44 27.95
N ALA A 674 -12.60 1.04 28.72
CA ALA A 674 -13.72 0.33 29.33
C ALA A 674 -14.88 0.15 28.35
N GLU A 675 -15.81 -0.76 28.66
CA GLU A 675 -16.95 -1.05 27.77
C GLU A 675 -17.88 0.15 27.59
N LYS A 676 -18.05 0.92 28.67
CA LYS A 676 -18.85 2.16 28.68
C LYS A 676 -18.33 3.19 27.65
N ASP A 677 -17.01 3.27 27.45
CA ASP A 677 -16.36 4.29 26.63
C ASP A 677 -16.56 3.96 25.15
N LEU A 678 -16.43 2.68 24.79
CA LEU A 678 -16.76 2.18 23.45
C LEU A 678 -18.24 2.39 23.11
N LEU A 679 -19.15 2.04 24.04
CA LEU A 679 -20.58 2.22 23.81
C LEU A 679 -20.98 3.70 23.75
N HIS A 680 -20.28 4.59 24.46
CA HIS A 680 -20.47 6.03 24.34
C HIS A 680 -19.98 6.57 22.99
N ALA A 681 -18.78 6.19 22.54
CA ALA A 681 -18.27 6.58 21.22
C ALA A 681 -19.21 6.13 20.08
N VAL A 682 -19.77 4.92 20.19
CA VAL A 682 -20.82 4.41 19.27
C VAL A 682 -22.06 5.30 19.27
N ASP A 683 -22.55 5.70 20.44
CA ASP A 683 -23.71 6.59 20.54
C ASP A 683 -23.41 7.94 19.86
N THR A 684 -22.24 8.54 20.13
CA THR A 684 -21.80 9.81 19.51
C THR A 684 -21.74 9.73 17.99
N ILE A 685 -21.16 8.66 17.43
CA ILE A 685 -21.05 8.46 15.98
C ILE A 685 -22.45 8.35 15.33
N PHE A 686 -23.37 7.58 15.94
CA PHE A 686 -24.72 7.44 15.41
C PHE A 686 -25.58 8.72 15.60
N GLN A 687 -25.38 9.46 16.69
CA GLN A 687 -26.01 10.79 16.91
C GLN A 687 -25.54 11.82 15.87
N ALA A 688 -24.26 11.82 15.52
CA ALA A 688 -23.70 12.68 14.47
C ALA A 688 -24.10 12.24 13.04
N GLY A 689 -25.01 11.26 12.90
CA GLY A 689 -25.67 10.93 11.63
C GLY A 689 -24.91 9.98 10.70
N TRP A 690 -23.97 9.19 11.23
CA TRP A 690 -23.41 8.06 10.47
C TRP A 690 -24.40 6.90 10.38
N ASP A 691 -24.43 6.20 9.24
CA ASP A 691 -25.25 4.98 9.06
C ASP A 691 -24.50 3.68 9.36
N LEU A 692 -23.17 3.70 9.38
CA LEU A 692 -22.34 2.49 9.47
C LEU A 692 -21.13 2.70 10.39
N VAL A 693 -20.98 1.82 11.37
CA VAL A 693 -19.76 1.62 12.18
C VAL A 693 -19.09 0.31 11.79
N LYS A 694 -17.76 0.28 11.81
CA LYS A 694 -16.93 -0.91 11.61
C LYS A 694 -16.13 -1.19 12.88
N PHE A 695 -16.17 -2.42 13.37
CA PHE A 695 -15.31 -2.89 14.44
C PHE A 695 -14.21 -3.83 13.93
N TYR A 696 -13.03 -3.76 14.55
CA TYR A 696 -11.95 -4.74 14.38
C TYR A 696 -11.62 -5.46 15.69
N PHE A 697 -11.67 -6.79 15.64
CA PHE A 697 -11.29 -7.68 16.75
C PHE A 697 -10.21 -8.68 16.31
N MET A 698 -9.51 -9.24 17.29
CA MET A 698 -8.67 -10.42 17.15
C MET A 698 -9.32 -11.62 17.87
N ILE A 699 -8.95 -12.83 17.46
CA ILE A 699 -9.10 -14.08 18.22
C ILE A 699 -7.79 -14.83 18.27
N GLY A 700 -7.61 -15.69 19.28
CA GLY A 700 -6.37 -16.43 19.52
C GLY A 700 -5.34 -15.68 20.35
N LEU A 701 -5.73 -14.60 21.04
CA LEU A 701 -4.85 -13.86 21.94
C LEU A 701 -4.46 -14.71 23.18
N PRO A 702 -3.30 -14.43 23.83
CA PRO A 702 -2.91 -15.12 25.06
C PRO A 702 -3.97 -15.03 26.17
N THR A 703 -4.21 -16.14 26.86
CA THR A 703 -5.26 -16.33 27.89
C THR A 703 -6.73 -16.23 27.41
N GLU A 704 -7.00 -16.06 26.11
CA GLU A 704 -8.36 -15.88 25.57
C GLU A 704 -9.26 -17.11 25.72
N ARG A 705 -10.46 -16.92 26.27
CA ARG A 705 -11.45 -17.97 26.56
C ARG A 705 -12.59 -17.95 25.55
N ASP A 706 -13.33 -19.04 25.50
CA ASP A 706 -14.53 -19.20 24.68
C ASP A 706 -15.60 -18.12 24.94
N GLU A 707 -15.66 -17.61 26.18
CA GLU A 707 -16.55 -16.54 26.61
C GLU A 707 -16.13 -15.19 26.02
N ASP A 708 -14.82 -14.92 25.96
CA ASP A 708 -14.29 -13.69 25.35
C ASP A 708 -14.56 -13.66 23.83
N VAL A 709 -14.52 -14.81 23.16
CA VAL A 709 -14.86 -14.96 21.73
C VAL A 709 -16.36 -14.70 21.50
N ARG A 710 -17.25 -15.26 22.33
CA ARG A 710 -18.71 -15.02 22.20
C ARG A 710 -19.07 -13.57 22.54
N ALA A 711 -18.37 -12.93 23.48
CA ALA A 711 -18.58 -11.53 23.83
C ALA A 711 -18.39 -10.56 22.65
N ILE A 712 -17.59 -10.91 21.63
CA ILE A 712 -17.45 -10.11 20.38
C ILE A 712 -18.81 -9.85 19.74
N VAL A 713 -19.62 -10.90 19.58
CA VAL A 713 -20.94 -10.82 18.96
C VAL A 713 -21.93 -10.09 19.87
N GLN A 714 -21.85 -10.34 21.18
CA GLN A 714 -22.74 -9.76 22.18
C GLN A 714 -22.53 -8.24 22.31
N LEU A 715 -21.28 -7.78 22.35
CA LEU A 715 -20.91 -6.36 22.39
C LEU A 715 -21.34 -5.63 21.10
N CYS A 716 -21.17 -6.25 19.94
CA CYS A 716 -21.62 -5.67 18.67
C CYS A 716 -23.15 -5.63 18.55
N ALA A 717 -23.86 -6.59 19.14
CA ALA A 717 -25.32 -6.57 19.26
C ALA A 717 -25.80 -5.46 20.19
N GLU A 718 -25.12 -5.22 21.32
CA GLU A 718 -25.39 -4.08 22.21
C GLU A 718 -25.19 -2.74 21.48
N ALA A 719 -24.04 -2.57 20.83
CA ALA A 719 -23.72 -1.39 20.03
C ALA A 719 -24.76 -1.12 18.93
N LEU A 720 -25.18 -2.16 18.18
CA LEU A 720 -26.24 -2.00 17.16
C LEU A 720 -27.60 -1.68 17.80
N ARG A 721 -27.93 -2.28 18.96
CA ARG A 721 -29.17 -2.00 19.69
C ARG A 721 -29.23 -0.58 20.26
N ARG A 722 -28.08 0.03 20.58
CA ARG A 722 -28.00 1.46 20.92
C ARG A 722 -28.10 2.32 19.66
N GLY A 723 -27.27 2.03 18.64
CA GLY A 723 -27.27 2.73 17.36
C GLY A 723 -28.66 2.83 16.72
N LYS A 724 -29.43 1.73 16.68
CA LYS A 724 -30.81 1.72 16.15
C LYS A 724 -31.81 2.61 16.89
N LYS A 725 -31.54 3.03 18.13
CA LYS A 725 -32.38 4.02 18.85
C LYS A 725 -32.05 5.47 18.45
N LEU A 726 -30.85 5.70 17.92
CA LEU A 726 -30.30 7.01 17.60
C LEU A 726 -30.40 7.30 16.10
N ASN A 727 -30.10 6.30 15.27
CA ASN A 727 -30.29 6.29 13.83
C ASN A 727 -30.96 4.97 13.39
N PRO A 728 -32.20 4.96 12.89
CA PRO A 728 -32.87 3.74 12.39
C PRO A 728 -32.11 3.01 11.26
N ARG A 729 -31.27 3.72 10.49
CA ARG A 729 -30.43 3.16 9.43
C ARG A 729 -29.15 2.51 9.93
N ALA A 730 -28.79 2.67 11.21
CA ALA A 730 -27.56 2.16 11.80
C ALA A 730 -27.28 0.68 11.47
N GLY A 731 -26.09 0.39 10.98
CA GLY A 731 -25.55 -0.95 10.76
C GLY A 731 -24.14 -1.09 11.34
N ILE A 732 -23.72 -2.33 11.60
CA ILE A 732 -22.38 -2.62 12.14
C ILE A 732 -21.72 -3.74 11.34
N ASN A 733 -20.54 -3.45 10.77
CA ASN A 733 -19.66 -4.45 10.18
C ASN A 733 -18.58 -4.85 11.19
N VAL A 734 -18.26 -6.13 11.31
CA VAL A 734 -17.24 -6.62 12.25
C VAL A 734 -16.20 -7.46 11.52
N GLY A 735 -14.97 -6.95 11.42
CA GLY A 735 -13.81 -7.72 10.97
C GLY A 735 -13.18 -8.45 12.14
N VAL A 736 -13.06 -9.78 12.06
CA VAL A 736 -12.38 -10.58 13.10
C VAL A 736 -11.15 -11.25 12.51
N SER A 737 -9.98 -10.91 13.02
CA SER A 737 -8.67 -11.40 12.57
C SER A 737 -8.12 -12.48 13.51
N THR A 738 -7.18 -13.28 13.05
CA THR A 738 -6.44 -14.22 13.92
C THR A 738 -5.20 -13.52 14.44
N PHE A 739 -4.92 -13.63 15.74
CA PHE A 739 -3.73 -13.03 16.33
C PHE A 739 -2.46 -13.75 15.84
N CYS A 740 -1.62 -13.00 15.13
CA CYS A 740 -0.26 -13.39 14.75
C CYS A 740 0.71 -12.72 15.75
N PRO A 741 1.45 -13.48 16.58
CA PRO A 741 2.55 -12.92 17.37
C PRO A 741 3.69 -12.45 16.46
N LYS A 742 4.36 -11.37 16.85
CA LYS A 742 5.35 -10.64 16.02
C LYS A 742 6.64 -10.38 16.81
N PRO A 743 7.80 -10.24 16.14
CA PRO A 743 9.06 -9.87 16.80
C PRO A 743 8.92 -8.50 17.47
N PHE A 744 9.71 -8.28 18.53
CA PHE A 744 9.69 -7.07 19.37
C PHE A 744 8.31 -6.72 19.95
N THR A 745 7.54 -7.76 20.31
CA THR A 745 6.31 -7.61 21.09
C THR A 745 6.40 -8.40 22.39
N PRO A 746 5.70 -7.98 23.47
CA PRO A 746 5.55 -8.80 24.67
C PRO A 746 5.00 -10.21 24.41
N PHE A 747 4.27 -10.41 23.30
CA PHE A 747 3.73 -11.71 22.89
C PHE A 747 4.63 -12.50 21.91
N GLN A 748 5.87 -12.08 21.66
CA GLN A 748 6.79 -12.80 20.75
C GLN A 748 7.16 -14.22 21.22
N TRP A 749 6.96 -14.51 22.51
CA TRP A 749 7.16 -15.84 23.11
C TRP A 749 5.89 -16.71 23.07
N ASP A 750 4.71 -16.14 22.85
CA ASP A 750 3.45 -16.86 22.90
C ASP A 750 3.18 -17.63 21.58
N PRO A 751 2.56 -18.83 21.64
CA PRO A 751 2.23 -19.60 20.44
C PRO A 751 1.07 -18.96 19.66
N MET A 752 1.15 -19.01 18.33
CA MET A 752 -0.01 -18.78 17.47
C MET A 752 -0.95 -19.99 17.54
N ILE A 753 -2.27 -19.77 17.58
CA ILE A 753 -3.24 -20.87 17.59
C ILE A 753 -3.28 -21.64 16.26
N PRO A 754 -3.45 -22.99 16.28
CA PRO A 754 -3.61 -23.77 15.06
C PRO A 754 -4.83 -23.40 14.21
N LEU A 755 -4.78 -23.73 12.91
CA LEU A 755 -5.84 -23.50 11.94
C LEU A 755 -7.19 -24.10 12.37
N GLU A 756 -7.16 -25.28 12.99
CA GLU A 756 -8.33 -26.01 13.50
C GLU A 756 -9.00 -25.26 14.65
N GLU A 757 -8.22 -24.66 15.53
CA GLU A 757 -8.70 -23.86 16.66
C GLU A 757 -9.25 -22.51 16.18
N THR A 758 -8.59 -21.87 15.21
CA THR A 758 -9.12 -20.68 14.53
C THR A 758 -10.47 -20.97 13.87
N ARG A 759 -10.61 -22.12 13.19
CA ARG A 759 -11.88 -22.60 12.62
C ARG A 759 -12.94 -22.86 13.70
N ARG A 760 -12.56 -23.43 14.86
CA ARG A 760 -13.47 -23.63 16.01
C ARG A 760 -13.99 -22.30 16.54
N LYS A 761 -13.11 -21.31 16.77
CA LYS A 761 -13.47 -19.97 17.25
C LYS A 761 -14.31 -19.18 16.22
N HIS A 762 -14.03 -19.30 14.91
CA HIS A 762 -14.93 -18.81 13.86
C HIS A 762 -16.32 -19.49 13.90
N GLY A 763 -16.37 -20.75 14.31
CA GLY A 763 -17.62 -21.46 14.61
C GLY A 763 -18.41 -20.80 15.74
N LEU A 764 -17.76 -20.53 16.88
CA LEU A 764 -18.38 -19.86 18.03
C LEU A 764 -19.02 -18.51 17.63
N LEU A 765 -18.32 -17.68 16.87
CA LEU A 765 -18.81 -16.38 16.40
C LEU A 765 -20.08 -16.52 15.54
N ARG A 766 -20.06 -17.43 14.57
CA ARG A 766 -21.21 -17.72 13.70
C ARG A 766 -22.40 -18.26 14.50
N ASP A 767 -22.14 -19.14 15.46
CA ASP A 767 -23.19 -19.82 16.21
C ASP A 767 -23.75 -18.95 17.34
N GLU A 768 -23.00 -17.96 17.84
CA GLU A 768 -23.51 -16.87 18.68
C GLU A 768 -24.37 -15.89 17.85
N LEU A 769 -23.92 -15.50 16.64
CA LEU A 769 -24.68 -14.62 15.74
C LEU A 769 -26.03 -15.23 15.34
N ARG A 770 -26.08 -16.55 15.16
CA ARG A 770 -27.32 -17.30 14.91
C ARG A 770 -28.34 -17.19 16.05
N LYS A 771 -27.92 -17.13 17.32
CA LYS A 771 -28.81 -17.02 18.49
C LYS A 771 -29.55 -15.68 18.55
N LEU A 772 -28.96 -14.62 18.00
CA LEU A 772 -29.55 -13.27 18.01
C LEU A 772 -30.80 -13.17 17.12
N GLY A 773 -30.92 -14.03 16.10
CA GLY A 773 -32.07 -14.11 15.21
C GLY A 773 -32.23 -12.92 14.24
N PRO A 774 -33.31 -12.91 13.43
CA PRO A 774 -33.46 -12.00 12.28
C PRO A 774 -33.48 -10.50 12.59
N ARG A 775 -33.66 -10.11 13.87
CA ARG A 775 -33.66 -8.69 14.29
C ARG A 775 -32.30 -8.02 14.10
N TYR A 776 -31.20 -8.79 14.08
CA TYR A 776 -29.84 -8.29 13.94
C TYR A 776 -29.28 -8.46 12.52
N ARG A 777 -30.13 -8.43 11.50
CA ARG A 777 -29.72 -8.56 10.07
C ARG A 777 -28.69 -7.51 9.62
N ASP A 778 -28.67 -6.34 10.28
CA ASP A 778 -27.77 -5.21 10.01
C ASP A 778 -26.43 -5.32 10.80
N LEU A 779 -26.17 -6.47 11.44
CA LEU A 779 -24.89 -6.83 12.08
C LEU A 779 -24.16 -7.87 11.20
N HIS A 780 -23.10 -7.44 10.51
CA HIS A 780 -22.35 -8.25 9.56
C HIS A 780 -20.98 -8.66 10.12
N VAL A 781 -20.94 -9.80 10.82
CA VAL A 781 -19.67 -10.37 11.32
C VAL A 781 -18.99 -11.15 10.19
N LYS A 782 -17.79 -10.70 9.80
CA LYS A 782 -16.94 -11.33 8.78
C LYS A 782 -15.56 -11.64 9.37
N PRO A 783 -15.31 -12.90 9.78
CA PRO A 783 -13.96 -13.37 10.06
C PRO A 783 -13.08 -13.33 8.80
N HIS A 784 -11.78 -13.15 8.98
CA HIS A 784 -10.79 -13.24 7.91
C HIS A 784 -10.54 -14.71 7.50
N ASP A 785 -9.81 -14.92 6.39
CA ASP A 785 -9.46 -16.26 5.96
C ASP A 785 -8.37 -16.86 6.87
N ALA A 786 -8.78 -17.79 7.72
CA ALA A 786 -7.91 -18.51 8.64
C ALA A 786 -6.73 -19.22 7.93
N ARG A 787 -6.87 -19.54 6.63
CA ARG A 787 -5.84 -20.23 5.85
C ARG A 787 -4.59 -19.35 5.66
N GLN A 788 -4.73 -18.05 5.46
CA GLN A 788 -3.61 -17.13 5.23
C GLN A 788 -2.86 -16.87 6.55
N GLY A 789 -3.60 -16.52 7.62
CA GLY A 789 -3.01 -16.25 8.92
C GLY A 789 -2.26 -17.43 9.55
N ALA A 790 -2.66 -18.67 9.26
CA ALA A 790 -2.01 -19.88 9.79
C ALA A 790 -0.50 -20.00 9.48
N LEU A 791 0.03 -19.26 8.51
CA LEU A 791 1.44 -19.24 8.13
C LEU A 791 2.21 -18.02 8.65
N GLU A 792 1.52 -16.89 8.85
CA GLU A 792 2.14 -15.60 9.21
C GLU A 792 2.93 -15.71 10.53
N GLY A 793 2.44 -16.46 11.52
CA GLY A 793 3.14 -16.62 12.80
C GLY A 793 4.45 -17.42 12.72
N ALA A 794 4.58 -18.34 11.76
CA ALA A 794 5.86 -19.00 11.50
C ALA A 794 6.81 -18.05 10.75
N LEU A 795 6.35 -17.46 9.65
CA LEU A 795 7.16 -16.56 8.82
C LEU A 795 7.58 -15.27 9.54
N ALA A 796 6.88 -14.85 10.60
CA ALA A 796 7.23 -13.69 11.40
C ALA A 796 8.26 -13.99 12.51
N LEU A 797 8.32 -15.22 13.03
CA LEU A 797 9.10 -15.59 14.22
C LEU A 797 10.16 -16.68 13.98
N GLY A 798 10.27 -17.24 12.77
CA GLY A 798 11.23 -18.29 12.44
C GLY A 798 12.61 -17.79 12.05
N ASP A 799 13.53 -18.74 11.87
CA ASP A 799 14.93 -18.51 11.50
C ASP A 799 15.22 -18.86 10.03
N ARG A 800 16.50 -18.80 9.64
CA ARG A 800 17.01 -18.94 8.27
C ARG A 800 16.51 -20.18 7.53
N ARG A 801 16.21 -21.27 8.25
CA ARG A 801 15.61 -22.51 7.68
C ARG A 801 14.25 -22.27 7.00
N LEU A 802 13.58 -21.14 7.26
CA LEU A 802 12.36 -20.76 6.53
C LEU A 802 12.62 -20.27 5.10
N ALA A 803 13.86 -19.90 4.73
CA ALA A 803 14.20 -19.63 3.34
C ALA A 803 13.95 -20.87 2.46
N THR A 804 14.27 -22.07 2.97
CA THR A 804 13.92 -23.37 2.36
C THR A 804 12.41 -23.47 2.04
N ALA A 805 11.56 -23.14 3.02
CA ALA A 805 10.10 -23.18 2.86
C ALA A 805 9.58 -22.11 1.88
N VAL A 806 10.07 -20.88 1.95
CA VAL A 806 9.70 -19.79 1.02
C VAL A 806 10.08 -20.15 -0.42
N LEU A 807 11.26 -20.71 -0.63
CA LEU A 807 11.76 -21.15 -1.94
C LEU A 807 10.94 -22.32 -2.51
N HIS A 808 10.60 -23.32 -1.70
CA HIS A 808 9.73 -24.43 -2.14
C HIS A 808 8.30 -23.95 -2.44
N ALA A 809 7.73 -23.04 -1.65
CA ALA A 809 6.41 -22.46 -1.91
C ALA A 809 6.41 -21.66 -3.22
N TYR A 810 7.42 -20.81 -3.43
CA TYR A 810 7.62 -20.07 -4.68
C TYR A 810 7.71 -21.01 -5.90
N ARG A 811 8.56 -22.05 -5.81
CA ARG A 811 8.74 -23.09 -6.85
C ARG A 811 7.47 -23.91 -7.10
N ALA A 812 6.61 -24.09 -6.10
CA ALA A 812 5.27 -24.67 -6.25
C ALA A 812 4.24 -23.71 -6.90
N GLY A 813 4.65 -22.49 -7.25
CA GLY A 813 3.85 -21.46 -7.92
C GLY A 813 3.10 -20.54 -6.94
N GLN A 814 3.66 -20.26 -5.77
CA GLN A 814 3.15 -19.20 -4.87
C GLN A 814 3.81 -17.85 -5.18
N ARG A 815 3.02 -16.79 -4.98
CA ARG A 815 3.23 -15.36 -5.24
C ARG A 815 1.88 -14.66 -5.10
N LEU A 816 1.89 -13.37 -4.75
CA LEU A 816 0.67 -12.59 -4.42
C LEU A 816 -0.16 -13.28 -3.30
N ASP A 817 0.49 -13.94 -2.34
CA ASP A 817 -0.18 -14.78 -1.32
C ASP A 817 -1.05 -14.00 -0.32
N GLY A 818 -0.95 -12.65 -0.29
CA GLY A 818 -1.93 -11.78 0.36
C GLY A 818 -3.31 -11.78 -0.31
N TRP A 819 -3.40 -12.13 -1.60
CA TRP A 819 -4.65 -12.22 -2.36
C TRP A 819 -5.24 -13.64 -2.27
N THR A 820 -6.42 -13.74 -1.66
CA THR A 820 -7.09 -15.03 -1.37
C THR A 820 -7.39 -15.89 -2.61
N GLU A 821 -7.44 -15.26 -3.79
CA GLU A 821 -7.56 -15.92 -5.11
C GLU A 821 -6.27 -16.56 -5.63
N HIS A 822 -5.09 -16.13 -5.17
CA HIS A 822 -3.78 -16.68 -5.55
C HIS A 822 -3.20 -17.63 -4.47
N PHE A 823 -3.61 -17.44 -3.21
CA PHE A 823 -3.15 -18.23 -2.07
C PHE A 823 -3.62 -19.70 -2.10
N ARG A 824 -2.67 -20.64 -2.08
CA ARG A 824 -2.91 -22.10 -2.10
C ARG A 824 -2.23 -22.78 -0.90
N LEU A 825 -2.90 -22.74 0.26
CA LEU A 825 -2.46 -23.36 1.53
C LEU A 825 -1.76 -24.73 1.39
N GLN A 826 -2.25 -25.61 0.51
CA GLN A 826 -1.67 -26.93 0.27
C GLN A 826 -0.22 -26.86 -0.25
N ALA A 827 0.10 -25.92 -1.15
CA ALA A 827 1.46 -25.73 -1.65
C ALA A 827 2.41 -25.25 -0.54
N TRP A 828 1.91 -24.41 0.37
CA TRP A 828 2.66 -24.02 1.57
C TRP A 828 2.84 -25.18 2.56
N HIS A 829 1.80 -25.99 2.82
CA HIS A 829 1.93 -27.19 3.66
C HIS A 829 2.99 -28.16 3.09
N GLU A 830 3.01 -28.38 1.78
CA GLU A 830 4.02 -29.19 1.10
C GLU A 830 5.42 -28.56 1.18
N ALA A 831 5.53 -27.24 1.08
CA ALA A 831 6.80 -26.53 1.22
C ALA A 831 7.37 -26.59 2.65
N PHE A 832 6.53 -26.39 3.68
CA PHE A 832 6.91 -26.56 5.08
C PHE A 832 7.28 -28.01 5.39
N ALA A 833 6.59 -29.00 4.82
CA ALA A 833 6.92 -30.42 5.01
C ALA A 833 8.25 -30.82 4.35
N ARG A 834 8.66 -30.14 3.26
CA ARG A 834 10.00 -30.30 2.66
C ARG A 834 11.09 -29.68 3.53
N ALA A 835 10.91 -28.44 3.97
CA ALA A 835 11.81 -27.81 4.92
C ALA A 835 11.94 -28.63 6.22
N GLU A 836 10.85 -29.25 6.70
CA GLU A 836 10.92 -30.14 7.87
C GLU A 836 11.68 -31.45 7.61
N ALA A 837 11.68 -31.95 6.37
CA ALA A 837 12.44 -33.13 5.96
C ALA A 837 13.93 -32.83 5.67
N GLU A 838 14.25 -31.60 5.25
CA GLU A 838 15.61 -31.12 4.96
C GLU A 838 16.30 -30.60 6.24
N ASP A 839 15.65 -29.71 6.98
CA ASP A 839 16.19 -28.96 8.11
C ASP A 839 15.72 -29.47 9.50
N GLY A 840 14.83 -30.45 9.53
CA GLY A 840 14.31 -31.07 10.75
C GLY A 840 13.30 -30.22 11.54
N VAL A 841 12.83 -29.09 11.01
CA VAL A 841 11.84 -28.21 11.67
C VAL A 841 10.80 -27.68 10.68
N GLY A 842 9.52 -27.78 11.03
CA GLY A 842 8.41 -27.35 10.19
C GLY A 842 7.50 -26.28 10.81
N LEU A 843 6.35 -26.06 10.18
CA LEU A 843 5.36 -25.03 10.53
C LEU A 843 5.03 -25.01 12.05
N ALA A 844 4.82 -26.17 12.65
CA ALA A 844 4.46 -26.30 14.07
C ALA A 844 5.59 -25.86 15.02
N PHE A 845 6.86 -26.10 14.67
CA PHE A 845 8.01 -25.71 15.48
C PHE A 845 8.17 -24.19 15.58
N PHE A 846 7.82 -23.45 14.52
CA PHE A 846 7.95 -21.99 14.49
C PHE A 846 6.71 -21.28 15.05
N ALA A 847 5.50 -21.68 14.61
CA ALA A 847 4.26 -21.01 14.94
C ALA A 847 3.63 -21.45 16.27
N HIS A 848 3.67 -22.74 16.63
CA HIS A 848 2.72 -23.31 17.59
C HIS A 848 3.30 -23.68 18.97
N ARG A 849 4.62 -23.48 19.20
CA ARG A 849 5.23 -23.62 20.54
C ARG A 849 5.37 -22.28 21.25
N GLU A 850 5.17 -22.32 22.57
CA GLU A 850 5.69 -21.27 23.46
C GLU A 850 7.23 -21.30 23.44
N LYS A 851 7.85 -20.12 23.56
CA LYS A 851 9.30 -19.94 23.52
C LYS A 851 9.85 -19.57 24.90
N GLY A 852 11.06 -20.04 25.22
CA GLY A 852 11.68 -19.79 26.52
C GLY A 852 11.99 -18.31 26.75
N LYS A 853 11.90 -17.83 27.99
CA LYS A 853 12.32 -16.46 28.39
C LYS A 853 13.72 -16.14 27.87
N ASP A 854 14.64 -17.06 28.13
CA ASP A 854 16.07 -16.99 27.87
C ASP A 854 16.46 -17.74 26.59
N GLU A 855 15.48 -18.08 25.74
CA GLU A 855 15.71 -18.63 24.40
C GLU A 855 16.27 -17.54 23.47
N VAL A 856 17.25 -17.91 22.64
CA VAL A 856 17.78 -17.04 21.60
C VAL A 856 16.78 -17.00 20.43
N LEU A 857 16.21 -15.82 20.20
CA LEU A 857 15.26 -15.57 19.14
C LEU A 857 16.01 -15.23 17.84
N PRO A 858 15.47 -15.55 16.66
CA PRO A 858 16.19 -15.35 15.39
C PRO A 858 16.61 -13.90 15.13
N PHE A 859 15.89 -12.96 15.72
CA PHE A 859 16.05 -11.51 15.63
C PHE A 859 16.72 -10.88 16.87
N ASP A 860 17.24 -11.64 17.84
CA ASP A 860 17.95 -11.08 19.02
C ASP A 860 19.23 -10.29 18.65
N HIS A 861 19.75 -10.47 17.43
CA HIS A 861 20.88 -9.72 16.88
C HIS A 861 20.47 -8.34 16.30
N ILE A 862 19.17 -8.06 16.22
CA ILE A 862 18.60 -6.77 15.81
C ILE A 862 18.17 -6.04 17.07
N ASP A 863 18.60 -4.79 17.26
CA ASP A 863 18.12 -3.96 18.37
C ASP A 863 17.11 -2.92 17.86
N CYS A 864 15.91 -2.95 18.45
CA CYS A 864 14.85 -1.96 18.23
C CYS A 864 14.74 -0.94 19.38
N GLU A 865 15.71 -0.95 20.29
CA GLU A 865 15.84 -0.13 21.50
C GLU A 865 14.70 -0.33 22.54
N VAL A 866 13.66 -1.10 22.21
CA VAL A 866 12.72 -1.65 23.20
C VAL A 866 13.30 -2.94 23.78
N THR A 867 13.85 -2.84 24.98
CA THR A 867 14.66 -3.90 25.59
C THR A 867 13.90 -5.22 25.84
N LYS A 868 14.56 -6.38 25.59
CA LYS A 868 13.98 -7.72 25.84
C LYS A 868 13.46 -7.91 27.29
N PRO A 869 14.11 -7.39 28.36
CA PRO A 869 13.55 -7.36 29.70
C PRO A 869 12.24 -6.56 29.86
N TYR A 870 12.08 -5.41 29.17
CA TYR A 870 10.82 -4.66 29.17
C TYR A 870 9.69 -5.46 28.49
N LEU A 871 9.97 -6.06 27.34
CA LEU A 871 9.01 -6.92 26.64
C LEU A 871 8.56 -8.11 27.52
N TRP A 872 9.49 -8.75 28.24
CA TRP A 872 9.16 -9.83 29.17
C TRP A 872 8.37 -9.36 30.40
N LYS A 873 8.72 -8.20 30.97
CA LYS A 873 7.95 -7.56 32.06
C LYS A 873 6.51 -7.32 31.65
N GLU A 874 6.27 -6.82 30.43
CA GLU A 874 4.93 -6.62 29.88
C GLU A 874 4.18 -7.93 29.62
N ARG A 875 4.85 -9.01 29.21
CA ARG A 875 4.25 -10.34 29.11
C ARG A 875 3.76 -10.82 30.48
N VAL A 876 4.61 -10.73 31.50
CA VAL A 876 4.24 -11.09 32.90
C VAL A 876 3.12 -10.19 33.44
N ALA A 877 3.05 -8.92 33.02
CA ALA A 877 1.94 -8.03 33.36
C ALA A 877 0.62 -8.46 32.69
N SER A 878 0.62 -8.89 31.42
CA SER A 878 -0.61 -9.36 30.75
C SER A 878 -1.22 -10.59 31.41
N LEU A 879 -0.40 -11.52 31.91
CA LEU A 879 -0.84 -12.72 32.63
C LEU A 879 -1.52 -12.38 33.98
N LYS A 880 -1.28 -11.17 34.49
CA LYS A 880 -1.85 -10.63 35.73
C LYS A 880 -2.95 -9.58 35.48
N GLU A 881 -3.37 -9.38 34.23
CA GLU A 881 -4.26 -8.30 33.78
C GLU A 881 -3.78 -6.88 34.17
N GLY A 882 -2.47 -6.71 34.38
CA GLY A 882 -1.87 -5.43 34.76
C GLY A 882 -1.91 -4.42 33.63
N ALA A 883 -2.28 -3.19 33.94
CA ALA A 883 -2.16 -2.05 33.02
C ALA A 883 -0.76 -1.45 33.08
N THR A 884 -0.30 -0.91 31.95
CA THR A 884 0.93 -0.11 31.86
C THR A 884 0.58 1.25 31.27
N HIS A 885 0.94 2.32 31.98
CA HIS A 885 0.51 3.69 31.69
C HIS A 885 1.19 4.29 30.47
N ASP A 886 0.62 5.41 30.01
CA ASP A 886 1.18 6.25 28.96
C ASP A 886 2.31 7.11 29.54
N CYS A 887 3.44 7.20 28.85
CA CYS A 887 4.62 7.95 29.30
C CYS A 887 4.87 9.25 28.52
N ALA A 888 4.00 9.63 27.58
CA ALA A 888 4.11 10.89 26.85
C ALA A 888 3.31 12.03 27.49
N TYR A 889 2.19 11.70 28.15
CA TYR A 889 1.20 12.68 28.66
C TYR A 889 0.80 12.45 30.13
N GLY A 890 1.63 11.77 30.93
CA GLY A 890 1.32 11.42 32.33
C GLY A 890 2.24 12.11 33.34
N ASP A 891 1.67 12.59 34.45
CA ASP A 891 2.39 13.31 35.51
C ASP A 891 3.52 12.51 36.20
N GLU A 892 3.54 11.17 36.08
CA GLU A 892 4.54 10.33 36.74
C GLU A 892 5.20 9.25 35.84
N ARG A 893 6.51 9.43 35.66
CA ARG A 893 7.56 8.41 35.43
C ARG A 893 7.52 7.64 34.10
N CYS A 894 8.63 7.73 33.37
CA CYS A 894 8.94 6.86 32.23
C CYS A 894 8.79 5.36 32.58
N THR A 895 8.27 4.57 31.63
CA THR A 895 8.07 3.11 31.79
C THR A 895 9.36 2.29 31.68
N ALA A 896 10.50 2.94 31.40
CA ALA A 896 11.84 2.38 31.19
C ALA A 896 11.88 1.27 30.12
N CYS A 897 11.38 1.59 28.91
CA CYS A 897 11.39 0.64 27.80
C CYS A 897 12.72 0.55 27.06
N GLY A 898 13.47 1.65 26.99
CA GLY A 898 14.81 1.77 26.39
C GLY A 898 14.90 2.73 25.18
N SER A 899 13.77 3.05 24.54
CA SER A 899 13.75 3.76 23.24
C SER A 899 14.02 5.28 23.27
N CYS A 900 14.40 5.86 24.40
CA CYS A 900 14.83 7.24 24.49
C CYS A 900 16.23 7.28 25.11
N ASP A 901 17.14 8.05 24.53
CA ASP A 901 18.45 8.35 25.13
C ASP A 901 18.42 9.64 25.97
N TYR A 902 17.43 10.51 25.74
CA TYR A 902 17.26 11.84 26.35
C TYR A 902 18.38 12.85 26.01
N GLU A 903 19.19 12.58 24.97
CA GLU A 903 20.20 13.49 24.42
C GLU A 903 19.94 13.86 22.94
N VAL A 904 19.43 12.91 22.16
CA VAL A 904 19.12 13.05 20.72
C VAL A 904 17.73 12.50 20.40
N VAL A 905 17.39 11.31 20.90
CA VAL A 905 16.12 10.63 20.64
C VAL A 905 15.24 10.65 21.90
N ASP A 906 14.14 11.40 21.84
CA ASP A 906 13.11 11.42 22.87
C ASP A 906 11.70 11.60 22.27
N THR A 907 10.68 11.64 23.15
CA THR A 907 9.28 11.85 22.82
C THR A 907 9.02 13.30 22.44
N ILE A 908 8.67 13.54 21.18
CA ILE A 908 8.22 14.84 20.68
C ILE A 908 6.70 14.82 20.59
N VAL A 909 6.05 15.60 21.46
CA VAL A 909 4.60 15.81 21.48
C VAL A 909 4.29 17.29 21.63
N TYR A 910 3.15 17.70 21.08
CA TYR A 910 2.60 19.05 21.23
C TYR A 910 1.34 19.02 22.09
N HIS A 911 1.00 20.18 22.64
CA HIS A 911 -0.18 20.46 23.45
C HIS A 911 -1.11 21.45 22.71
N PRO A 912 -2.40 21.56 23.08
CA PRO A 912 -3.33 22.47 22.41
C PRO A 912 -2.87 23.94 22.37
N GLU A 913 -2.12 24.37 23.39
CA GLU A 913 -1.51 25.69 23.54
C GLU A 913 -0.32 25.96 22.61
N ASP A 914 0.33 24.93 22.04
CA ASP A 914 1.40 25.08 21.04
C ASP A 914 0.84 25.41 19.64
N TYR A 915 -0.47 25.23 19.45
CA TYR A 915 -1.12 25.57 18.20
C TYR A 915 -1.52 27.05 18.16
N THR A 916 -1.02 27.78 17.17
CA THR A 916 -1.46 29.14 16.88
C THR A 916 -2.48 29.10 15.73
N PRO A 917 -3.77 29.39 15.98
CA PRO A 917 -4.77 29.45 14.93
C PRO A 917 -4.37 30.45 13.84
N GLN A 918 -4.35 29.98 12.60
CA GLN A 918 -3.92 30.73 11.42
C GLN A 918 -5.14 31.48 10.88
N HIS A 919 -5.42 32.67 11.45
CA HIS A 919 -6.59 33.45 11.07
C HIS A 919 -6.54 33.90 9.61
N LEU A 920 -7.30 33.21 8.77
CA LEU A 920 -7.43 33.51 7.35
C LEU A 920 -8.46 34.63 7.11
N PRO A 921 -8.27 35.47 6.07
CA PRO A 921 -9.35 36.29 5.56
C PRO A 921 -10.48 35.38 5.07
N ALA A 922 -11.73 35.79 5.28
CA ALA A 922 -12.88 35.03 4.79
C ALA A 922 -12.75 34.76 3.28
N PRO A 923 -13.08 33.54 2.81
CA PRO A 923 -12.92 33.18 1.41
C PRO A 923 -13.69 34.17 0.51
N PRO A 924 -13.10 34.61 -0.61
CA PRO A 924 -13.70 35.63 -1.44
C PRO A 924 -15.08 35.17 -1.95
N PRO A 925 -16.07 36.08 -2.03
CA PRO A 925 -17.41 35.72 -2.47
C PRO A 925 -17.38 35.10 -3.86
N LEU A 926 -18.16 34.04 -4.07
CA LEU A 926 -18.24 33.36 -5.36
C LEU A 926 -18.67 34.37 -6.43
N PRO A 927 -17.95 34.46 -7.59
CA PRO A 927 -18.27 35.41 -8.63
C PRO A 927 -19.72 35.28 -9.13
N GLU A 928 -20.43 36.41 -9.25
CA GLU A 928 -21.82 36.43 -9.71
C GLU A 928 -21.98 35.96 -11.16
N GLY A 929 -23.07 35.23 -11.43
CA GLY A 929 -23.32 34.62 -12.72
C GLY A 929 -22.62 33.27 -12.90
N HIS A 930 -22.92 32.61 -14.02
CA HIS A 930 -22.39 31.31 -14.38
C HIS A 930 -22.05 31.30 -15.87
N THR A 931 -20.93 30.68 -16.24
CA THR A 931 -20.51 30.49 -17.64
C THR A 931 -20.32 29.00 -17.93
N MET A 932 -20.84 28.54 -19.06
CA MET A 932 -20.55 27.22 -19.60
C MET A 932 -19.44 27.34 -20.64
N LEU A 933 -18.37 26.55 -20.52
CA LEU A 933 -17.28 26.48 -21.48
C LEU A 933 -17.20 25.08 -22.08
N ARG A 934 -17.21 24.97 -23.40
CA ARG A 934 -16.92 23.72 -24.13
C ARG A 934 -15.43 23.63 -24.40
N LEU A 935 -14.81 22.55 -23.95
CA LEU A 935 -13.39 22.28 -24.13
C LEU A 935 -13.23 21.09 -25.08
N ARG A 936 -12.43 21.28 -26.15
CA ARG A 936 -11.93 20.20 -27.00
C ARG A 936 -10.51 19.85 -26.56
N TYR A 937 -10.21 18.57 -26.35
CA TYR A 937 -8.88 18.11 -25.96
C TYR A 937 -8.48 16.81 -26.67
N ALA A 938 -7.16 16.59 -26.75
CA ALA A 938 -6.57 15.35 -27.24
C ALA A 938 -6.12 14.43 -26.08
N LYS A 939 -6.05 13.13 -26.38
CA LYS A 939 -5.66 12.02 -25.50
C LYS A 939 -4.70 11.11 -26.27
N GLU A 940 -3.42 11.20 -25.96
CA GLU A 940 -2.27 10.75 -26.75
C GLU A 940 -1.24 10.03 -25.85
N GLY A 941 -0.25 9.35 -26.43
CA GLY A 941 0.84 8.73 -25.67
C GLY A 941 0.39 7.76 -24.57
N SER A 942 1.01 7.83 -23.38
CA SER A 942 0.65 7.01 -22.22
C SER A 942 -0.81 7.16 -21.78
N ALA A 943 -1.43 8.33 -22.00
CA ALA A 943 -2.81 8.59 -21.63
C ALA A 943 -3.83 7.72 -22.40
N VAL A 944 -3.47 7.10 -23.54
CA VAL A 944 -4.38 6.17 -24.24
C VAL A 944 -4.68 4.91 -23.41
N ALA A 945 -3.80 4.54 -22.48
CA ALA A 945 -3.98 3.43 -21.55
C ALA A 945 -5.04 3.70 -20.46
N LEU A 946 -5.43 4.97 -20.25
CA LEU A 946 -6.38 5.36 -19.21
C LEU A 946 -7.82 5.10 -19.66
N SER A 947 -8.62 4.53 -18.75
CA SER A 947 -10.07 4.44 -18.91
C SER A 947 -10.73 5.82 -18.76
N HIS A 948 -12.01 5.90 -19.14
CA HIS A 948 -12.79 7.13 -19.04
C HIS A 948 -12.88 7.67 -17.60
N LEU A 949 -13.01 6.81 -16.58
CA LEU A 949 -13.07 7.26 -15.18
C LEU A 949 -11.73 7.85 -14.71
N GLU A 950 -10.61 7.22 -15.09
CA GLU A 950 -9.26 7.70 -14.76
C GLU A 950 -8.97 9.03 -15.49
N THR A 951 -9.44 9.14 -16.74
CA THR A 951 -9.41 10.38 -17.53
C THR A 951 -10.21 11.51 -16.86
N MET A 952 -11.44 11.22 -16.41
CA MET A 952 -12.26 12.18 -15.66
C MET A 952 -11.55 12.63 -14.37
N THR A 953 -10.99 11.71 -13.59
CA THR A 953 -10.24 12.04 -12.36
C THR A 953 -9.01 12.90 -12.65
N ALA A 954 -8.22 12.58 -13.69
CA ALA A 954 -7.05 13.37 -14.07
C ALA A 954 -7.43 14.82 -14.45
N LEU A 955 -8.51 15.00 -15.21
CA LEU A 955 -9.00 16.31 -15.63
C LEU A 955 -9.62 17.11 -14.46
N LEU A 956 -10.39 16.46 -13.58
CA LEU A 956 -10.92 17.11 -12.37
C LEU A 956 -9.80 17.59 -11.43
N ARG A 957 -8.77 16.76 -11.18
CA ARG A 957 -7.58 17.18 -10.42
C ARG A 957 -6.86 18.35 -11.09
N THR A 958 -6.79 18.36 -12.42
CA THR A 958 -6.22 19.46 -13.22
C THR A 958 -6.99 20.76 -13.03
N PHE A 959 -8.33 20.72 -13.04
CA PHE A 959 -9.14 21.92 -12.80
C PHE A 959 -8.98 22.49 -11.38
N ARG A 960 -8.73 21.62 -10.38
CA ARG A 960 -8.39 22.06 -9.02
C ARG A 960 -7.04 22.76 -8.96
N ARG A 961 -5.97 22.19 -9.54
CA ARG A 961 -4.64 22.86 -9.61
C ARG A 961 -4.69 24.16 -10.39
N ALA A 962 -5.50 24.21 -11.45
CA ALA A 962 -5.78 25.44 -12.21
C ALA A 962 -6.61 26.48 -11.41
N LYS A 963 -7.05 26.17 -10.18
CA LYS A 963 -7.86 26.98 -9.25
C LYS A 963 -9.19 27.46 -9.84
N LEU A 964 -9.88 26.61 -10.61
CA LEU A 964 -11.13 26.98 -11.29
C LEU A 964 -12.32 26.92 -10.34
N SER A 965 -13.11 27.99 -10.27
CA SER A 965 -14.30 28.09 -9.42
C SER A 965 -15.49 27.35 -10.06
N ILE A 966 -15.59 26.05 -9.78
CA ILE A 966 -16.60 25.17 -10.37
C ILE A 966 -17.81 25.03 -9.43
N PRO A 967 -19.04 25.34 -9.87
CA PRO A 967 -20.25 25.07 -9.10
C PRO A 967 -20.46 23.56 -8.90
N HIS A 968 -21.04 23.19 -7.76
CA HIS A 968 -21.25 21.78 -7.38
C HIS A 968 -22.75 21.39 -7.38
N THR A 969 -23.03 20.09 -7.50
CA THR A 969 -24.38 19.53 -7.38
C THR A 969 -24.85 19.50 -5.92
N GLN A 970 -26.12 19.76 -5.66
CA GLN A 970 -26.71 19.68 -4.32
C GLN A 970 -26.88 18.22 -3.84
N GLY A 971 -26.69 17.98 -2.54
CA GLY A 971 -26.93 16.69 -1.87
C GLY A 971 -25.72 16.16 -1.07
N PHE A 972 -25.84 14.97 -0.48
CA PHE A 972 -24.84 14.36 0.42
C PHE A 972 -23.44 14.15 -0.18
N HIS A 973 -23.33 14.13 -1.51
CA HIS A 973 -22.08 13.97 -2.25
C HIS A 973 -22.05 15.03 -3.36
N PRO A 974 -21.65 16.28 -3.06
CA PRO A 974 -21.50 17.31 -4.07
C PRO A 974 -20.46 16.89 -5.12
N LYS A 975 -20.80 17.08 -6.39
CA LYS A 975 -19.90 16.82 -7.52
C LYS A 975 -19.68 18.12 -8.30
N PRO A 976 -18.48 18.39 -8.81
CA PRO A 976 -18.25 19.51 -9.72
C PRO A 976 -19.14 19.34 -10.98
N ARG A 977 -19.73 20.45 -11.45
CA ARG A 977 -20.57 20.46 -12.65
C ARG A 977 -19.71 20.41 -13.93
N VAL A 978 -19.31 19.19 -14.28
CA VAL A 978 -18.62 18.87 -15.52
C VAL A 978 -19.38 17.77 -16.25
N SER A 979 -19.69 18.00 -17.53
CA SER A 979 -20.34 17.05 -18.43
C SER A 979 -19.29 16.53 -19.41
N PHE A 980 -19.06 15.22 -19.47
CA PHE A 980 -18.08 14.62 -20.37
C PHE A 980 -18.76 14.01 -21.60
N GLY A 981 -18.09 14.06 -22.75
CA GLY A 981 -18.55 13.40 -23.98
C GLY A 981 -18.43 11.87 -23.95
N PRO A 982 -18.90 11.19 -25.02
CA PRO A 982 -18.88 9.73 -25.12
C PRO A 982 -17.46 9.13 -24.94
N ALA A 983 -17.33 8.27 -23.93
CA ALA A 983 -16.08 7.64 -23.54
C ALA A 983 -15.22 7.15 -24.72
N CYS A 984 -13.97 7.61 -24.80
CA CYS A 984 -12.95 7.00 -25.65
C CYS A 984 -12.57 5.60 -25.12
N PRO A 985 -12.45 4.58 -26.00
CA PRO A 985 -11.90 3.27 -25.61
C PRO A 985 -10.46 3.36 -25.12
N VAL A 986 -10.04 2.39 -24.30
CA VAL A 986 -8.62 2.22 -23.93
C VAL A 986 -7.84 1.71 -25.15
N GLY A 987 -6.66 2.26 -25.38
CA GLY A 987 -5.86 1.99 -26.58
C GLY A 987 -6.35 2.71 -27.83
N THR A 988 -7.16 3.75 -27.69
CA THR A 988 -7.56 4.66 -28.78
C THR A 988 -7.02 6.07 -28.48
N GLU A 989 -6.28 6.62 -29.44
CA GLU A 989 -5.90 8.04 -29.48
C GLU A 989 -7.14 8.88 -29.81
N SER A 990 -7.14 10.14 -29.41
CA SER A 990 -8.22 11.07 -29.77
C SER A 990 -7.68 12.48 -29.92
N GLU A 991 -8.13 13.17 -30.95
CA GLU A 991 -7.99 14.62 -31.14
C GLU A 991 -9.35 15.32 -30.93
N ALA A 992 -10.37 14.59 -30.47
CA ALA A 992 -11.76 15.05 -30.42
C ALA A 992 -12.51 14.52 -29.18
N GLU A 993 -11.84 14.53 -28.01
CA GLU A 993 -12.57 14.47 -26.75
C GLU A 993 -13.18 15.84 -26.44
N TYR A 994 -14.40 15.83 -25.88
CA TYR A 994 -15.10 17.04 -25.47
C TYR A 994 -15.58 16.93 -24.02
N LEU A 995 -15.57 18.06 -23.32
CA LEU A 995 -16.28 18.24 -22.06
C LEU A 995 -16.87 19.65 -21.98
N ASP A 996 -18.01 19.78 -21.31
CA ASP A 996 -18.61 21.06 -20.96
C ASP A 996 -18.38 21.31 -19.46
N LEU A 997 -17.79 22.46 -19.16
CA LEU A 997 -17.33 22.89 -17.84
C LEU A 997 -18.14 24.11 -17.41
N GLU A 998 -18.95 23.98 -16.36
CA GLU A 998 -19.60 25.12 -15.75
C GLU A 998 -18.62 25.81 -14.78
N LEU A 999 -18.62 27.15 -14.75
CA LEU A 999 -17.84 27.98 -13.84
C LEU A 999 -18.71 29.09 -13.24
N HIS A 1000 -18.39 29.51 -12.02
CA HIS A 1000 -18.89 30.75 -11.45
C HIS A 1000 -18.26 31.96 -12.15
N GLY A 1001 -19.04 33.04 -12.29
CA GLY A 1001 -18.63 34.27 -12.97
C GLY A 1001 -18.61 34.17 -14.49
N THR A 1002 -17.96 35.16 -15.10
CA THR A 1002 -17.75 35.32 -16.55
C THR A 1002 -16.27 35.37 -16.94
N PRO A 1003 -15.44 34.38 -16.54
CA PRO A 1003 -14.02 34.37 -16.87
C PRO A 1003 -13.81 34.22 -18.39
N ALA A 1004 -12.88 34.99 -18.95
CA ALA A 1004 -12.58 34.93 -20.38
C ALA A 1004 -12.02 33.56 -20.75
N ALA A 1005 -12.60 32.90 -21.77
CA ALA A 1005 -12.29 31.49 -22.09
C ALA A 1005 -10.79 31.25 -22.36
N GLY A 1006 -10.09 32.21 -22.98
CA GLY A 1006 -8.64 32.14 -23.20
C GLY A 1006 -7.80 32.14 -21.90
N GLN A 1007 -8.26 32.83 -20.84
CA GLN A 1007 -7.59 32.81 -19.53
C GLN A 1007 -7.79 31.45 -18.83
N VAL A 1008 -8.97 30.85 -18.96
CA VAL A 1008 -9.25 29.49 -18.47
C VAL A 1008 -8.41 28.47 -19.25
N ALA A 1009 -8.31 28.62 -20.57
CA ALA A 1009 -7.50 27.75 -21.43
C ALA A 1009 -6.02 27.76 -21.07
N GLU A 1010 -5.44 28.93 -20.76
CA GLU A 1010 -4.04 29.05 -20.31
C GLU A 1010 -3.81 28.34 -18.97
N ARG A 1011 -4.70 28.59 -17.99
CA ARG A 1011 -4.64 27.96 -16.66
C ARG A 1011 -4.76 26.43 -16.74
N ILE A 1012 -5.56 25.91 -17.67
CA ILE A 1012 -5.67 24.46 -17.90
C ILE A 1012 -4.44 23.93 -18.63
N ARG A 1013 -3.95 24.60 -19.69
CA ARG A 1013 -2.77 24.15 -20.46
C ARG A 1013 -1.52 24.01 -19.61
N ARG A 1014 -1.32 24.89 -18.63
CA ARG A 1014 -0.18 24.82 -17.69
C ARG A 1014 -0.24 23.61 -16.75
N GLU A 1015 -1.44 23.10 -16.47
CA GLU A 1015 -1.68 22.10 -15.43
C GLU A 1015 -1.97 20.70 -15.98
N LEU A 1016 -2.20 20.52 -17.29
CA LEU A 1016 -2.51 19.21 -17.87
C LEU A 1016 -1.34 18.22 -17.70
N PRO A 1017 -1.61 16.95 -17.30
CA PRO A 1017 -0.59 15.91 -17.24
C PRO A 1017 -0.23 15.40 -18.64
N GLU A 1018 0.87 14.64 -18.72
CA GLU A 1018 1.39 14.08 -19.97
C GLU A 1018 0.34 13.26 -20.73
N GLY A 1019 0.37 13.31 -22.06
CA GLY A 1019 -0.60 12.66 -22.93
C GLY A 1019 -1.95 13.37 -23.05
N PHE A 1020 -2.14 14.52 -22.39
CA PHE A 1020 -3.31 15.38 -22.60
C PHE A 1020 -2.93 16.75 -23.16
N ARG A 1021 -3.73 17.25 -24.11
CA ARG A 1021 -3.46 18.51 -24.81
C ARG A 1021 -4.77 19.25 -25.10
N LEU A 1022 -4.95 20.45 -24.53
CA LEU A 1022 -6.11 21.28 -24.82
C LEU A 1022 -6.01 21.83 -26.24
N LEU A 1023 -7.07 21.68 -27.03
CA LEU A 1023 -7.15 22.11 -28.43
C LEU A 1023 -7.98 23.39 -28.58
N SER A 1024 -9.14 23.46 -27.93
CA SER A 1024 -9.93 24.69 -27.84
C SER A 1024 -10.73 24.78 -26.53
N CYS A 1025 -11.18 25.98 -26.20
CA CYS A 1025 -11.98 26.29 -25.02
C CYS A 1025 -12.85 27.51 -25.35
N GLU A 1026 -14.14 27.28 -25.56
CA GLU A 1026 -15.08 28.24 -26.17
C GLU A 1026 -16.33 28.39 -25.29
N PRO A 1027 -16.99 29.56 -25.25
CA PRO A 1027 -18.29 29.71 -24.60
C PRO A 1027 -19.34 28.79 -25.22
N ALA A 1028 -20.20 28.21 -24.39
CA ALA A 1028 -21.29 27.33 -24.80
C ALA A 1028 -22.62 27.74 -24.17
N GLU A 1029 -23.74 27.32 -24.78
CA GLU A 1029 -25.07 27.64 -24.27
C GLU A 1029 -25.44 26.79 -23.04
N THR A 1030 -25.83 27.45 -21.95
CA THR A 1030 -26.18 26.84 -20.65
C THR A 1030 -27.40 25.89 -20.72
N ALA A 1031 -28.16 25.91 -21.82
CA ALA A 1031 -29.38 25.11 -22.03
C ALA A 1031 -29.19 23.86 -22.92
N ALA A 1032 -27.97 23.58 -23.39
CA ALA A 1032 -27.71 22.47 -24.31
C ALA A 1032 -28.05 21.07 -23.73
N GLU A 1033 -28.47 20.13 -24.60
CA GLU A 1033 -28.48 18.71 -24.24
C GLU A 1033 -27.06 18.23 -23.87
N SER A 1034 -26.96 17.18 -23.04
CA SER A 1034 -25.67 16.58 -22.68
C SER A 1034 -24.83 16.19 -23.91
N LEU A 1035 -23.50 16.23 -23.80
CA LEU A 1035 -22.59 15.82 -24.89
C LEU A 1035 -22.88 14.41 -25.41
N SER A 1036 -23.26 13.49 -24.53
CA SER A 1036 -23.70 12.13 -24.87
C SER A 1036 -25.01 12.04 -25.68
N ARG A 1037 -25.74 13.14 -25.82
CA ARG A 1037 -26.92 13.29 -26.70
C ARG A 1037 -26.63 14.14 -27.92
N THR A 1038 -25.92 15.27 -27.76
CA THR A 1038 -25.61 16.15 -28.89
C THR A 1038 -24.63 15.52 -29.88
N ILE A 1039 -23.67 14.69 -29.43
CA ILE A 1039 -22.78 13.92 -30.31
C ILE A 1039 -23.55 12.72 -30.90
N ARG A 1040 -23.87 12.82 -32.20
CA ARG A 1040 -24.67 11.82 -32.95
C ARG A 1040 -23.81 10.87 -33.78
N ALA A 1041 -22.56 11.21 -34.06
CA ALA A 1041 -21.59 10.29 -34.64
C ALA A 1041 -20.15 10.66 -34.27
N ILE A 1042 -19.21 9.74 -34.49
CA ILE A 1042 -17.79 9.89 -34.17
C ILE A 1042 -16.96 9.33 -35.33
N GLU A 1043 -15.96 10.09 -35.75
CA GLU A 1043 -15.12 9.80 -36.93
C GLU A 1043 -13.76 9.26 -36.47
N TYR A 1044 -13.35 8.14 -37.07
CA TYR A 1044 -12.12 7.44 -36.72
C TYR A 1044 -11.24 7.23 -37.95
N ARG A 1045 -9.94 7.50 -37.80
CA ARG A 1045 -8.87 7.01 -38.69
C ARG A 1045 -8.21 5.81 -38.03
N VAL A 1046 -7.88 4.79 -38.82
CA VAL A 1046 -7.19 3.60 -38.36
C VAL A 1046 -6.03 3.27 -39.30
N GLU A 1047 -4.85 3.17 -38.71
CA GLU A 1047 -3.59 2.82 -39.36
C GLU A 1047 -3.26 1.36 -38.97
N LEU A 1048 -3.23 0.45 -39.95
CA LEU A 1048 -2.92 -0.97 -39.76
C LEU A 1048 -1.41 -1.24 -39.94
N PRO A 1049 -0.85 -2.20 -39.20
CA PRO A 1049 0.57 -2.54 -39.27
C PRO A 1049 0.96 -3.26 -40.58
N ASP A 1050 2.27 -3.36 -40.82
CA ASP A 1050 2.84 -4.14 -41.91
C ASP A 1050 2.32 -5.60 -41.89
N GLY A 1051 1.96 -6.13 -43.06
CA GLY A 1051 1.42 -7.49 -43.22
C GLY A 1051 -0.09 -7.65 -42.97
N ALA A 1052 -0.81 -6.58 -42.61
CA ALA A 1052 -2.28 -6.60 -42.55
C ALA A 1052 -2.92 -6.84 -43.94
N PRO A 1053 -4.13 -7.43 -44.02
CA PRO A 1053 -4.88 -7.57 -45.27
C PRO A 1053 -5.22 -6.21 -45.90
N ASP A 1054 -5.36 -6.16 -47.24
CA ASP A 1054 -5.70 -4.93 -47.94
C ASP A 1054 -7.05 -4.36 -47.48
N VAL A 1055 -7.04 -3.07 -47.16
CA VAL A 1055 -8.21 -2.35 -46.64
C VAL A 1055 -9.34 -2.28 -47.66
N ALA A 1056 -9.06 -2.01 -48.94
CA ALA A 1056 -10.09 -1.87 -49.95
C ALA A 1056 -10.77 -3.21 -50.26
N GLU A 1057 -10.00 -4.31 -50.29
CA GLU A 1057 -10.55 -5.66 -50.43
C GLU A 1057 -11.51 -5.99 -49.27
N ARG A 1058 -11.10 -5.75 -48.01
CA ARG A 1058 -11.93 -6.05 -46.84
C ARG A 1058 -13.16 -5.16 -46.72
N ILE A 1059 -13.08 -3.89 -47.10
CA ILE A 1059 -14.24 -3.01 -47.19
C ILE A 1059 -15.22 -3.52 -48.27
N ALA A 1060 -14.73 -3.92 -49.45
CA ALA A 1060 -15.56 -4.50 -50.50
C ALA A 1060 -16.19 -5.84 -50.09
N GLU A 1061 -15.47 -6.68 -49.33
CA GLU A 1061 -15.99 -7.93 -48.78
C GLU A 1061 -17.12 -7.68 -47.77
N PHE A 1062 -16.91 -6.76 -46.82
CA PHE A 1062 -17.91 -6.36 -45.83
C PHE A 1062 -19.14 -5.69 -46.49
N ALA A 1063 -18.93 -4.91 -47.55
CA ALA A 1063 -20.02 -4.34 -48.34
C ALA A 1063 -20.93 -5.43 -48.93
N ARG A 1064 -20.37 -6.54 -49.45
CA ARG A 1064 -21.10 -7.68 -50.03
C ARG A 1064 -21.92 -8.51 -49.02
N ARG A 1065 -21.59 -8.49 -47.72
CA ARG A 1065 -22.33 -9.28 -46.70
C ARG A 1065 -23.74 -8.72 -46.50
N THR A 1066 -24.78 -9.56 -46.49
CA THR A 1066 -26.18 -9.12 -46.27
C THR A 1066 -26.43 -8.63 -44.85
N GLU A 1067 -25.87 -9.32 -43.84
CA GLU A 1067 -25.85 -8.89 -42.44
C GLU A 1067 -24.42 -8.87 -41.88
N ALA A 1068 -24.16 -8.02 -40.88
CA ALA A 1068 -22.92 -8.05 -40.10
C ALA A 1068 -23.21 -7.58 -38.66
N ALA A 1069 -23.40 -8.51 -37.73
CA ALA A 1069 -23.79 -8.19 -36.36
C ALA A 1069 -22.90 -8.86 -35.30
N VAL A 1070 -22.67 -8.17 -34.19
CA VAL A 1070 -21.87 -8.63 -33.04
C VAL A 1070 -22.77 -8.80 -31.82
N LEU A 1071 -22.58 -9.90 -31.08
CA LEU A 1071 -23.23 -10.13 -29.79
C LEU A 1071 -22.34 -9.59 -28.67
N ARG A 1072 -22.68 -8.42 -28.13
CA ARG A 1072 -21.96 -7.84 -26.98
C ARG A 1072 -22.55 -8.37 -25.67
N GLU A 1073 -21.78 -9.21 -24.97
CA GLU A 1073 -22.12 -9.65 -23.62
C GLU A 1073 -22.19 -8.47 -22.62
N ARG A 1074 -22.97 -8.64 -21.55
CA ARG A 1074 -23.17 -7.65 -20.50
C ARG A 1074 -23.25 -8.36 -19.14
N GLU A 1075 -22.37 -8.01 -18.20
CA GLU A 1075 -22.35 -8.66 -16.88
C GLU A 1075 -23.73 -8.58 -16.20
N GLY A 1076 -24.28 -9.74 -15.83
CA GLY A 1076 -25.60 -9.86 -15.18
C GLY A 1076 -26.80 -9.47 -16.06
N LYS A 1077 -26.66 -9.41 -17.39
CA LYS A 1077 -27.74 -9.06 -18.34
C LYS A 1077 -27.66 -9.95 -19.59
N ALA A 1078 -28.74 -9.99 -20.37
CA ALA A 1078 -28.72 -10.65 -21.68
C ALA A 1078 -27.69 -9.96 -22.62
N PRO A 1079 -27.00 -10.72 -23.50
CA PRO A 1079 -26.20 -10.15 -24.58
C PRO A 1079 -27.06 -9.27 -25.49
N VAL A 1080 -26.46 -8.23 -26.07
CA VAL A 1080 -27.13 -7.36 -27.04
C VAL A 1080 -26.50 -7.55 -28.41
N ARG A 1081 -27.32 -7.96 -29.39
CA ARG A 1081 -26.97 -7.97 -30.80
C ARG A 1081 -26.90 -6.52 -31.29
N ILE A 1082 -25.79 -6.17 -31.94
CA ILE A 1082 -25.50 -4.85 -32.51
C ILE A 1082 -25.23 -5.07 -33.98
N ASP A 1083 -26.06 -4.51 -34.86
CA ASP A 1083 -25.79 -4.49 -36.30
C ASP A 1083 -24.75 -3.43 -36.62
N LEU A 1084 -23.60 -3.87 -37.15
CA LEU A 1084 -22.51 -3.00 -37.55
C LEU A 1084 -22.88 -2.18 -38.79
N LYS A 1085 -23.73 -2.68 -39.70
CA LYS A 1085 -24.12 -1.92 -40.89
C LYS A 1085 -25.03 -0.75 -40.54
N SER A 1086 -26.05 -0.95 -39.70
CA SER A 1086 -26.88 0.16 -39.18
C SER A 1086 -26.10 1.16 -38.32
N ALA A 1087 -25.09 0.69 -37.56
CA ALA A 1087 -24.25 1.56 -36.72
C ALA A 1087 -23.24 2.41 -37.50
N LEU A 1088 -23.02 2.11 -38.78
CA LEU A 1088 -22.07 2.78 -39.67
C LEU A 1088 -22.76 3.94 -40.42
N GLN A 1089 -22.02 5.01 -40.69
CA GLN A 1089 -22.42 6.10 -41.57
C GLN A 1089 -21.53 6.23 -42.81
N SER A 1090 -20.23 6.02 -42.63
CA SER A 1090 -19.24 6.03 -43.71
C SER A 1090 -18.18 4.96 -43.44
N LEU A 1091 -17.56 4.44 -44.50
CA LEU A 1091 -16.42 3.55 -44.45
C LEU A 1091 -15.67 3.66 -45.77
N ALA A 1092 -14.40 4.08 -45.71
CA ALA A 1092 -13.57 4.29 -46.88
C ALA A 1092 -12.11 3.86 -46.62
N ALA A 1093 -11.44 3.38 -47.67
CA ALA A 1093 -9.99 3.25 -47.69
C ALA A 1093 -9.38 4.64 -47.93
N ALA A 1094 -8.41 5.02 -47.10
CA ALA A 1094 -7.53 6.16 -47.35
C ALA A 1094 -6.17 5.70 -47.93
N GLY A 1095 -5.84 4.41 -47.78
CA GLY A 1095 -4.75 3.73 -48.47
C GLY A 1095 -4.84 2.21 -48.25
N PRO A 1096 -3.88 1.41 -48.75
CA PRO A 1096 -3.91 -0.05 -48.61
C PRO A 1096 -3.97 -0.56 -47.16
N ARG A 1097 -3.56 0.29 -46.20
CA ARG A 1097 -3.50 0.01 -44.76
C ARG A 1097 -4.07 1.13 -43.88
N GLU A 1098 -4.71 2.15 -44.46
CA GLU A 1098 -5.41 3.21 -43.74
C GLU A 1098 -6.90 3.17 -44.10
N LEU A 1099 -7.78 3.14 -43.10
CA LEU A 1099 -9.22 3.32 -43.28
C LEU A 1099 -9.75 4.46 -42.42
N ARG A 1100 -10.83 5.08 -42.91
CA ARG A 1100 -11.62 6.08 -42.18
C ARG A 1100 -13.08 5.65 -42.14
N PHE A 1101 -13.71 5.81 -40.99
CA PHE A 1101 -15.13 5.48 -40.81
C PHE A 1101 -15.81 6.32 -39.73
N THR A 1102 -17.10 6.55 -39.92
CA THR A 1102 -17.94 7.29 -38.98
C THR A 1102 -18.97 6.35 -38.36
N LEU A 1103 -18.92 6.18 -37.03
CA LEU A 1103 -19.86 5.37 -36.25
C LEU A 1103 -20.92 6.25 -35.57
N ARG A 1104 -22.17 5.79 -35.55
CA ARG A 1104 -23.27 6.45 -34.84
C ARG A 1104 -23.05 6.44 -33.32
N ALA A 1105 -23.40 7.55 -32.68
CA ALA A 1105 -23.29 7.79 -31.24
C ALA A 1105 -24.63 8.27 -30.65
N GLY A 1106 -24.77 8.15 -29.32
CA GLY A 1106 -25.96 8.59 -28.57
C GLY A 1106 -26.39 7.62 -27.47
N GLU A 1107 -27.13 8.12 -26.48
CA GLU A 1107 -27.63 7.35 -25.32
C GLU A 1107 -28.74 6.32 -25.66
N THR A 1108 -29.48 6.50 -26.76
CA THR A 1108 -30.77 5.82 -26.99
C THR A 1108 -30.67 4.41 -27.58
N GLN A 1109 -29.51 3.99 -28.08
CA GLN A 1109 -29.31 2.67 -28.70
C GLN A 1109 -27.92 2.07 -28.35
N ALA A 1110 -27.74 0.78 -28.60
CA ALA A 1110 -26.48 0.09 -28.38
C ALA A 1110 -25.49 0.38 -29.54
N THR A 1111 -24.71 1.45 -29.41
CA THR A 1111 -23.69 1.86 -30.38
C THR A 1111 -22.58 0.82 -30.54
N ALA A 1112 -22.07 0.65 -31.75
CA ALA A 1112 -20.90 -0.20 -32.06
C ALA A 1112 -19.59 0.43 -31.56
N ARG A 1113 -18.57 -0.40 -31.34
CA ARG A 1113 -17.20 0.05 -31.01
C ARG A 1113 -16.28 -0.03 -32.24
N PRO A 1114 -15.23 0.82 -32.34
CA PRO A 1114 -14.20 0.71 -33.38
C PRO A 1114 -13.63 -0.71 -33.50
N SER A 1115 -13.27 -1.34 -32.37
CA SER A 1115 -12.74 -2.70 -32.33
C SER A 1115 -13.72 -3.78 -32.81
N GLU A 1116 -15.04 -3.57 -32.69
CA GLU A 1116 -16.04 -4.53 -33.18
C GLU A 1116 -16.20 -4.45 -34.70
N LEU A 1117 -16.20 -3.24 -35.27
CA LEU A 1117 -16.19 -3.04 -36.72
C LEU A 1117 -14.91 -3.61 -37.35
N LEU A 1118 -13.76 -3.23 -36.80
CA LEU A 1118 -12.46 -3.70 -37.27
C LEU A 1118 -12.33 -5.24 -37.12
N SER A 1119 -12.90 -5.84 -36.07
CA SER A 1119 -12.87 -7.30 -35.88
C SER A 1119 -13.68 -8.03 -36.95
N ALA A 1120 -14.73 -7.39 -37.49
CA ALA A 1120 -15.55 -7.95 -38.56
C ALA A 1120 -14.93 -7.72 -39.96
N LEU A 1121 -14.08 -6.70 -40.12
CA LEU A 1121 -13.34 -6.41 -41.35
C LEU A 1121 -12.08 -7.28 -41.49
N PHE A 1122 -11.24 -7.35 -40.45
CA PHE A 1122 -9.89 -7.91 -40.55
C PHE A 1122 -9.68 -9.20 -39.75
N GLY A 1123 -10.43 -9.40 -38.67
CA GLY A 1123 -10.27 -10.52 -37.73
C GLY A 1123 -9.90 -10.06 -36.31
N PRO A 1124 -10.18 -10.88 -35.27
CA PRO A 1124 -9.96 -10.54 -33.86
C PRO A 1124 -8.48 -10.35 -33.48
N GLU A 1125 -7.54 -10.82 -34.29
CA GLU A 1125 -6.10 -10.71 -34.07
C GLU A 1125 -5.55 -9.31 -34.40
N TRP A 1126 -6.09 -8.63 -35.42
CA TRP A 1126 -5.67 -7.29 -35.86
C TRP A 1126 -6.22 -6.15 -34.97
N VAL A 1127 -7.19 -6.47 -34.10
CA VAL A 1127 -7.87 -5.52 -33.20
C VAL A 1127 -7.51 -5.68 -31.73
N ARG A 1128 -6.48 -6.48 -31.44
CA ARG A 1128 -5.90 -6.51 -30.10
C ARG A 1128 -5.37 -5.10 -29.78
N PRO A 1129 -5.59 -4.55 -28.58
CA PRO A 1129 -5.13 -3.20 -28.25
C PRO A 1129 -3.64 -3.02 -28.53
N GLY A 1130 -3.26 -1.92 -29.18
CA GLY A 1130 -1.89 -1.65 -29.60
C GLY A 1130 -1.38 -2.45 -30.81
N VAL A 1131 -2.23 -3.17 -31.56
CA VAL A 1131 -1.87 -3.73 -32.88
C VAL A 1131 -2.18 -2.77 -34.01
N ALA A 1132 -3.43 -2.30 -34.09
CA ALA A 1132 -3.84 -1.21 -34.98
C ALA A 1132 -3.84 0.11 -34.21
N ARG A 1133 -3.35 1.19 -34.82
CA ARG A 1133 -3.42 2.53 -34.25
C ARG A 1133 -4.77 3.14 -34.63
N ILE A 1134 -5.60 3.41 -33.63
CA ILE A 1134 -6.95 3.95 -33.79
C ILE A 1134 -6.95 5.38 -33.26
N VAL A 1135 -7.31 6.35 -34.10
CA VAL A 1135 -7.40 7.77 -33.77
C VAL A 1135 -8.84 8.24 -33.96
N ARG A 1136 -9.45 8.82 -32.92
CA ARG A 1136 -10.70 9.58 -33.03
C ARG A 1136 -10.37 11.00 -33.53
N GLU A 1137 -10.58 11.25 -34.82
CA GLU A 1137 -10.25 12.54 -35.46
C GLU A 1137 -11.28 13.63 -35.12
N ASN A 1138 -12.55 13.27 -35.04
CA ASN A 1138 -13.65 14.24 -34.99
C ASN A 1138 -14.94 13.66 -34.35
N VAL A 1139 -15.89 14.54 -33.99
CA VAL A 1139 -17.25 14.16 -33.59
C VAL A 1139 -18.28 14.98 -34.35
N VAL A 1140 -19.39 14.34 -34.74
CA VAL A 1140 -20.51 15.00 -35.43
C VAL A 1140 -21.57 15.36 -34.40
N PHE A 1141 -21.70 16.65 -34.12
CA PHE A 1141 -22.83 17.18 -33.36
C PHE A 1141 -24.10 17.14 -34.23
N GLY A 1142 -25.21 16.67 -33.66
CA GLY A 1142 -26.52 16.81 -34.29
C GLY A 1142 -26.97 18.27 -34.26
N ALA A 1143 -27.77 18.67 -35.25
CA ALA A 1143 -28.44 19.96 -35.22
C ALA A 1143 -29.21 20.14 -33.89
N PRO A 1144 -29.18 21.34 -33.28
CA PRO A 1144 -29.97 21.61 -32.09
C PRO A 1144 -31.45 21.37 -32.40
N ALA A 1145 -32.15 20.70 -31.49
CA ALA A 1145 -33.60 20.59 -31.61
C ALA A 1145 -34.20 22.01 -31.53
N PRO A 1146 -35.10 22.40 -32.46
CA PRO A 1146 -35.76 23.69 -32.36
C PRO A 1146 -36.48 23.80 -31.01
N GLY A 1147 -36.34 24.97 -30.37
CA GLY A 1147 -36.47 25.13 -28.92
C GLY A 1147 -37.79 24.65 -28.29
N ARG A 1148 -37.71 24.30 -27.00
CA ARG A 1148 -38.82 23.90 -26.12
C ARG A 1148 -38.79 24.69 -24.82
#